data_AF-A0A450SCW6-F1
#
_entry.id   AF-A0A450SCW6-F1
#
_cell.length_a   1.000
_cell.length_b   1.000
_cell.length_c   1.000
_cell.angle_alpha   90.00
_cell.angle_beta   90.00
_cell.angle_gamma   90.00
#
_symmetry.space_group_name_H-M   'P 1'
#
loop_
_entity.id
_entity.type
_entity.pdbx_description
1 polymer ?
#
loop_
_entity_poly.entity_id
_entity_poly.type
_entity_poly.pdbx_seq_one_letter_code
_entity_poly.pdbx_strand_id
1 'polypeptide(L)'
;MSEFTFISPEWLKPLLKKLVSLEKKSAINISNGKAREVNEIRELFDSPSELVRCYVEPYCQEYDPGDYPFERPTISPVRAPIFSSINALLKADFPLLASSGNRWIFLLSGSGMGKTSLLVMIKLAHLMGFWSQDYDCLLLKLGEDSLDTIGQHQNKTNTVLLLDALDEDPLAWGNIKGRLLEILAATKGYYRVIISSRTRSLLSTAMYSPDQPGRIRIGEHVCPSIFLTSFDHRQVSDYLTKRFPNHPCDILFHCSDSMRQRAQHLVGEMDPLNFPPLLLSHVHDILAAKSRDADPYSLYRGLFETWLAREEAELCKLPRKKLAEPPSRDDLWKIFITIAVFLQQQGRHVLPHANLYKLEKDLPILASLAHVDTGDRSLLKRNTAGDLRFSHRAIQEFLVVHGILRGQTDIINDAIRVTDQLSMFLKAANITDLSLPKRLDSGQSFSPVPEFHFYDQLANGTPGPAMQPIPTGEFLMGAPEATGDKNEHPQHHVRIATPFALGTWLVTFDEFDCFCAATGRQKPSDQGWGRKRRPVINVSWQDAVDYCAWLSRQTGHHYRLPSEAEWEYAARAGTRTQYWWGDEFDDASRANCDHGGIESDIRQTSLVGSFPPNPFGLFDTAGNVWEWTADCWHDNYQNAPPDETVWSEKELGHCTHRVVRGGSWNNDPKELRSSSRDRYPASGVTYGLLGFRLAREF
;
A
#
# COMPACT_ATOMS: atom_id res chain seq x y z
N MET A 1 29.81 20.71 -32.67
CA MET A 1 29.56 19.73 -31.60
C MET A 1 28.21 19.12 -31.91
N SER A 2 28.19 17.90 -32.45
CA SER A 2 26.98 17.27 -32.98
C SER A 2 25.96 17.05 -31.86
N GLU A 3 24.72 17.52 -32.08
CA GLU A 3 23.57 17.08 -31.32
C GLU A 3 23.52 15.55 -31.38
N PHE A 4 23.94 14.88 -30.31
CA PHE A 4 23.63 13.48 -30.12
C PHE A 4 22.13 13.40 -29.88
N THR A 5 21.36 13.23 -30.96
CA THR A 5 19.99 12.79 -30.85
C THR A 5 20.00 11.42 -30.17
N PHE A 6 19.27 11.27 -29.07
CA PHE A 6 19.12 10.05 -28.25
C PHE A 6 18.56 8.82 -29.01
N ILE A 7 18.53 8.86 -30.34
CA ILE A 7 17.91 7.88 -31.24
C ILE A 7 18.84 6.68 -31.52
N SER A 8 20.14 6.76 -31.17
CA SER A 8 21.10 5.67 -31.40
C SER A 8 21.67 5.08 -30.09
N PRO A 9 21.66 3.76 -29.88
CA PRO A 9 22.27 3.11 -28.70
C PRO A 9 23.81 3.19 -28.67
N GLU A 10 24.44 3.81 -29.66
CA GLU A 10 25.90 3.92 -29.78
C GLU A 10 26.57 4.63 -28.59
N TRP A 11 25.88 5.54 -27.90
CA TRP A 11 26.42 6.26 -26.74
C TRP A 11 26.54 5.39 -25.48
N LEU A 12 25.85 4.24 -25.40
CA LEU A 12 25.91 3.35 -24.24
C LEU A 12 27.30 2.72 -24.07
N LYS A 13 27.97 2.34 -25.17
CA LYS A 13 29.32 1.77 -25.14
C LYS A 13 30.38 2.74 -24.56
N PRO A 14 30.51 3.99 -25.05
CA PRO A 14 31.45 4.95 -24.47
C PRO A 14 31.04 5.37 -23.06
N LEU A 15 29.74 5.42 -22.72
CA LEU A 15 29.30 5.63 -21.34
C LEU A 15 29.78 4.52 -20.42
N LEU A 16 29.55 3.25 -20.78
CA LEU A 16 29.99 2.09 -20.00
C LEU A 16 31.50 2.12 -19.78
N LYS A 17 32.28 2.48 -20.80
CA LYS A 17 33.74 2.61 -20.69
C LYS A 17 34.15 3.68 -19.66
N LYS A 18 33.50 4.85 -19.67
CA LYS A 18 33.77 5.91 -18.67
C LYS A 18 33.36 5.46 -17.27
N LEU A 19 32.19 4.84 -17.13
CA LEU A 19 31.64 4.39 -15.86
C LEU A 19 32.53 3.31 -15.21
N VAL A 20 32.89 2.25 -15.95
CA VAL A 20 33.80 1.21 -15.46
C VAL A 20 35.17 1.77 -15.09
N SER A 21 35.68 2.76 -15.84
CA SER A 21 36.92 3.43 -15.46
C SER A 21 36.79 4.21 -14.15
N LEU A 22 35.63 4.83 -13.91
CA LEU A 22 35.36 5.58 -12.68
C LEU A 22 35.18 4.65 -11.48
N GLU A 23 34.42 3.56 -11.61
CA GLU A 23 34.24 2.54 -10.58
C GLU A 23 35.56 1.86 -10.19
N LYS A 24 36.47 1.64 -11.16
CA LYS A 24 37.82 1.14 -10.87
C LYS A 24 38.67 2.15 -10.10
N LYS A 25 38.51 3.45 -10.36
CA LYS A 25 39.25 4.53 -9.66
C LYS A 25 38.71 4.80 -8.26
N SER A 26 37.39 4.64 -8.05
CA SER A 26 36.76 4.85 -6.74
C SER A 26 37.18 3.78 -5.72
N ALA A 27 37.47 2.55 -6.18
CA ALA A 27 38.06 1.49 -5.37
C ALA A 27 39.47 1.82 -4.83
N ILE A 28 40.12 2.87 -5.35
CA ILE A 28 41.49 3.29 -5.01
C ILE A 28 41.46 4.58 -4.13
N ASN A 29 40.36 4.86 -3.42
CA ASN A 29 40.24 6.00 -2.47
C ASN A 29 40.59 7.38 -3.07
N ILE A 30 40.09 7.68 -4.27
CA ILE A 30 40.21 9.03 -4.85
C ILE A 30 38.92 9.82 -4.58
N SER A 31 39.04 10.97 -3.89
CA SER A 31 37.94 11.88 -3.53
C SER A 31 37.36 12.64 -4.75
N ASN A 32 36.79 11.92 -5.71
CA ASN A 32 36.11 12.52 -6.86
C ASN A 32 34.59 12.59 -6.58
N GLY A 33 34.00 13.78 -6.66
CA GLY A 33 32.55 13.98 -6.45
C GLY A 33 31.68 13.06 -7.32
N LYS A 34 32.06 12.84 -8.59
CA LYS A 34 31.34 11.92 -9.49
C LYS A 34 31.42 10.46 -9.02
N ALA A 35 32.54 10.04 -8.44
CA ALA A 35 32.71 8.68 -7.94
C ALA A 35 31.84 8.45 -6.69
N ARG A 36 31.70 9.48 -5.85
CA ARG A 36 30.79 9.45 -4.69
C ARG A 36 29.34 9.30 -5.13
N GLU A 37 28.88 10.11 -6.08
CA GLU A 37 27.50 10.01 -6.58
C GLU A 37 27.20 8.65 -7.24
N VAL A 38 28.16 8.08 -7.99
CA VAL A 38 28.00 6.72 -8.55
C VAL A 38 27.91 5.66 -7.44
N ASN A 39 28.65 5.84 -6.33
CA ASN A 39 28.53 4.96 -5.18
C ASN A 39 27.16 5.10 -4.48
N GLU A 40 26.67 6.31 -4.30
CA GLU A 40 25.33 6.58 -3.72
C GLU A 40 24.23 5.95 -4.59
N ILE A 41 24.34 6.06 -5.93
CA ILE A 41 23.44 5.37 -6.86
C ILE A 41 23.54 3.85 -6.69
N ARG A 42 24.76 3.31 -6.55
CA ARG A 42 24.97 1.87 -6.37
C ARG A 42 24.32 1.35 -5.08
N GLU A 43 24.42 2.11 -3.99
CA GLU A 43 23.80 1.80 -2.71
C GLU A 43 22.27 1.84 -2.79
N LEU A 44 21.71 2.82 -3.51
CA LEU A 44 20.27 3.04 -3.61
C LEU A 44 19.57 2.24 -4.72
N PHE A 45 20.25 1.87 -5.81
CA PHE A 45 19.59 1.42 -7.04
C PHE A 45 20.31 0.28 -7.80
N ASP A 46 21.29 -0.39 -7.18
CA ASP A 46 22.09 -1.49 -7.75
C ASP A 46 23.20 -1.07 -8.73
N SER A 47 23.89 -2.06 -9.32
CA SER A 47 25.10 -1.89 -10.14
C SER A 47 24.89 -0.99 -11.38
N PRO A 48 25.48 0.22 -11.39
CA PRO A 48 25.36 1.15 -12.51
C PRO A 48 25.93 0.59 -13.82
N SER A 49 27.06 -0.11 -13.77
CA SER A 49 27.71 -0.64 -14.97
C SER A 49 26.98 -1.83 -15.58
N GLU A 50 26.37 -2.71 -14.76
CA GLU A 50 25.52 -3.78 -15.28
C GLU A 50 24.23 -3.24 -15.90
N LEU A 51 23.62 -2.22 -15.28
CA LEU A 51 22.47 -1.52 -15.84
C LEU A 51 22.81 -0.98 -17.24
N VAL A 52 23.88 -0.19 -17.38
CA VAL A 52 24.28 0.39 -18.68
C VAL A 52 24.58 -0.70 -19.72
N ARG A 53 25.21 -1.80 -19.32
CA ARG A 53 25.57 -2.91 -20.22
C ARG A 53 24.34 -3.52 -20.88
N CYS A 54 23.27 -3.72 -20.11
CA CYS A 54 22.06 -4.40 -20.57
C CYS A 54 20.91 -3.44 -20.90
N TYR A 55 21.09 -2.13 -20.73
CA TYR A 55 20.01 -1.17 -20.89
C TYR A 55 19.43 -1.17 -22.31
N VAL A 56 18.12 -1.23 -22.39
CA VAL A 56 17.32 -1.02 -23.59
C VAL A 56 16.36 0.12 -23.28
N GLU A 57 16.32 1.12 -24.16
CA GLU A 57 15.43 2.27 -24.01
C GLU A 57 13.97 1.80 -24.09
N PRO A 58 13.14 2.06 -23.06
CA PRO A 58 11.72 1.74 -23.12
C PRO A 58 11.00 2.70 -24.06
N TYR A 59 9.90 2.22 -24.64
CA TYR A 59 8.95 3.11 -25.30
C TYR A 59 7.94 3.65 -24.31
N CYS A 60 7.31 4.75 -24.70
CA CYS A 60 6.25 5.37 -23.94
C CYS A 60 5.11 5.88 -24.81
N GLN A 61 4.01 6.21 -24.15
CA GLN A 61 2.81 6.77 -24.76
C GLN A 61 2.11 7.72 -23.77
N GLU A 62 1.17 8.53 -24.26
CA GLU A 62 0.43 9.51 -23.46
C GLU A 62 -0.83 8.91 -22.78
N TYR A 63 -1.20 7.68 -23.11
CA TYR A 63 -2.40 7.02 -22.60
C TYR A 63 -2.05 5.87 -21.66
N ASP A 64 -2.85 5.65 -20.62
CA ASP A 64 -2.73 4.43 -19.84
C ASP A 64 -3.12 3.23 -20.73
N PRO A 65 -2.21 2.26 -20.98
CA PRO A 65 -2.56 1.04 -21.72
C PRO A 65 -3.64 0.20 -21.00
N GLY A 66 -3.93 0.50 -19.73
CA GLY A 66 -4.82 -0.25 -18.87
C GLY A 66 -6.29 0.17 -18.80
N ASP A 67 -6.63 1.38 -19.25
CA ASP A 67 -7.94 2.03 -19.08
C ASP A 67 -8.78 2.02 -20.38
N TYR A 68 -8.69 0.96 -21.20
CA TYR A 68 -9.60 0.81 -22.35
C TYR A 68 -10.86 0.04 -21.94
N PRO A 69 -11.99 0.71 -21.60
CA PRO A 69 -13.29 0.10 -21.74
C PRO A 69 -13.55 -0.13 -23.23
N PHE A 70 -14.11 -1.28 -23.53
CA PHE A 70 -14.64 -1.63 -24.85
C PHE A 70 -15.62 -0.54 -25.32
N GLU A 71 -15.17 0.43 -26.12
CA GLU A 71 -15.95 1.26 -27.08
C GLU A 71 -15.13 2.50 -27.53
N ARG A 72 -14.10 2.29 -28.37
CA ARG A 72 -13.63 3.22 -29.42
C ARG A 72 -12.41 2.61 -30.14
N PRO A 73 -12.59 1.94 -31.29
CA PRO A 73 -11.48 1.42 -32.08
C PRO A 73 -11.10 2.45 -33.14
N THR A 74 -10.27 3.46 -32.84
CA THR A 74 -9.73 4.31 -33.93
C THR A 74 -8.35 4.94 -33.73
N ILE A 75 -7.73 4.92 -32.55
CA ILE A 75 -6.39 5.53 -32.39
C ILE A 75 -5.43 4.50 -31.79
N SER A 76 -4.55 3.95 -32.63
CA SER A 76 -3.37 3.21 -32.16
C SER A 76 -2.50 4.18 -31.34
N PRO A 77 -2.14 3.88 -30.09
CA PRO A 77 -1.32 4.77 -29.30
C PRO A 77 0.04 4.93 -29.98
N VAL A 78 0.38 6.16 -30.37
CA VAL A 78 1.70 6.47 -30.95
C VAL A 78 2.75 6.21 -29.86
N ARG A 79 3.52 5.14 -30.02
CA ARG A 79 4.67 4.85 -29.16
C ARG A 79 5.86 5.71 -29.58
N ALA A 80 6.54 6.29 -28.61
CA ALA A 80 7.75 7.06 -28.83
C ALA A 80 8.89 6.56 -27.92
N PRO A 81 10.17 6.71 -28.34
CA PRO A 81 11.31 6.57 -27.44
C PRO A 81 11.18 7.51 -26.23
N ILE A 82 11.50 7.01 -25.03
CA ILE A 82 11.28 7.80 -23.81
C ILE A 82 12.24 8.99 -23.70
N PHE A 83 13.50 8.88 -24.16
CA PHE A 83 14.45 9.98 -24.04
C PHE A 83 14.07 11.15 -24.93
N SER A 84 13.55 10.90 -26.14
CA SER A 84 13.06 11.97 -27.00
C SER A 84 11.85 12.67 -26.37
N SER A 85 10.94 11.90 -25.78
CA SER A 85 9.74 12.41 -25.10
C SER A 85 10.09 13.27 -23.88
N ILE A 86 11.02 12.80 -23.03
CA ILE A 86 11.51 13.58 -21.88
C ILE A 86 12.20 14.87 -22.35
N ASN A 87 13.10 14.78 -23.34
CA ASN A 87 13.79 15.97 -23.86
C ASN A 87 12.82 17.01 -24.44
N ALA A 88 11.77 16.57 -25.13
CA ALA A 88 10.74 17.46 -25.63
C ALA A 88 10.02 18.20 -24.48
N LEU A 89 9.65 17.50 -23.40
CA LEU A 89 9.01 18.12 -22.23
C LEU A 89 9.94 19.05 -21.45
N LEU A 90 11.24 18.74 -21.38
CA LEU A 90 12.22 19.61 -20.73
C LEU A 90 12.45 20.90 -21.51
N LYS A 91 12.38 20.85 -22.85
CA LYS A 91 12.59 22.00 -23.76
C LYS A 91 11.31 22.78 -24.07
N ALA A 92 10.14 22.23 -23.78
CA ALA A 92 8.88 22.89 -24.07
C ALA A 92 8.75 24.21 -23.29
N ASP A 93 8.51 25.29 -24.05
CA ASP A 93 8.23 26.62 -23.52
C ASP A 93 6.81 26.65 -22.97
N PHE A 94 6.70 26.58 -21.65
CA PHE A 94 5.43 26.74 -20.94
C PHE A 94 5.41 28.09 -20.22
N PRO A 95 4.30 28.86 -20.29
CA PRO A 95 4.17 30.08 -19.52
C PRO A 95 4.37 29.81 -18.02
N LEU A 96 5.41 30.38 -17.42
CA LEU A 96 5.75 30.23 -16.00
C LEU A 96 4.68 30.79 -15.03
N LEU A 97 3.68 31.51 -15.57
CA LEU A 97 2.70 32.31 -14.82
C LEU A 97 1.26 31.79 -14.86
N ALA A 98 0.97 30.66 -15.51
CA ALA A 98 -0.33 30.02 -15.38
C ALA A 98 -0.27 28.95 -14.28
N SER A 99 -1.39 28.71 -13.60
CA SER A 99 -1.66 27.58 -12.69
C SER A 99 -1.41 26.17 -13.28
N SER A 100 -0.78 26.08 -14.44
CA SER A 100 -0.41 24.87 -15.14
C SER A 100 0.73 24.14 -14.42
N GLY A 101 0.47 22.93 -13.94
CA GLY A 101 1.47 22.03 -13.34
C GLY A 101 2.52 21.50 -14.31
N ASN A 102 2.80 22.22 -15.41
CA ASN A 102 3.63 21.79 -16.54
C ASN A 102 5.10 21.50 -16.18
N ARG A 103 5.56 21.88 -14.97
CA ARG A 103 6.92 21.57 -14.50
C ARG A 103 7.05 20.15 -13.92
N TRP A 104 5.96 19.57 -13.46
CA TRP A 104 5.92 18.25 -12.84
C TRP A 104 5.46 17.24 -13.88
N ILE A 105 6.33 16.29 -14.19
CA ILE A 105 6.11 15.25 -15.19
C ILE A 105 5.97 13.93 -14.43
N PHE A 106 4.84 13.26 -14.61
CA PHE A 106 4.61 11.95 -14.03
C PHE A 106 5.06 10.84 -14.98
N LEU A 107 5.95 9.98 -14.50
CA LEU A 107 6.40 8.79 -15.22
C LEU A 107 5.70 7.56 -14.62
N LEU A 108 4.72 7.03 -15.35
CA LEU A 108 3.84 5.98 -14.85
C LEU A 108 4.04 4.65 -15.59
N SER A 109 4.00 3.53 -14.87
CA SER A 109 4.00 2.20 -15.48
C SER A 109 3.73 1.11 -14.44
N GLY A 110 3.45 -0.12 -14.89
CA GLY A 110 3.41 -1.31 -14.02
C GLY A 110 4.73 -1.57 -13.27
N SER A 111 4.66 -2.51 -12.32
CA SER A 111 5.83 -2.96 -11.54
C SER A 111 6.87 -3.61 -12.46
N GLY A 112 8.17 -3.38 -12.20
CA GLY A 112 9.24 -4.05 -12.95
C GLY A 112 9.44 -3.56 -14.39
N MET A 113 8.80 -2.45 -14.79
CA MET A 113 8.85 -1.89 -16.15
C MET A 113 10.01 -0.92 -16.40
N GLY A 114 10.95 -0.78 -15.45
CA GLY A 114 12.19 -0.02 -15.66
C GLY A 114 12.12 1.49 -15.38
N LYS A 115 11.14 1.99 -14.60
CA LYS A 115 11.07 3.41 -14.19
C LYS A 115 12.33 3.89 -13.46
N THR A 116 12.69 3.19 -12.39
CA THR A 116 13.91 3.44 -11.61
C THR A 116 15.15 3.35 -12.50
N SER A 117 15.25 2.30 -13.32
CA SER A 117 16.35 2.12 -14.28
C SER A 117 16.48 3.30 -15.24
N LEU A 118 15.36 3.85 -15.71
CA LEU A 118 15.36 5.04 -16.57
C LEU A 118 15.86 6.28 -15.82
N LEU A 119 15.36 6.56 -14.62
CA LEU A 119 15.81 7.72 -13.83
C LEU A 119 17.31 7.64 -13.50
N VAL A 120 17.79 6.45 -13.15
CA VAL A 120 19.22 6.18 -12.94
C VAL A 120 20.01 6.39 -14.24
N MET A 121 19.52 5.89 -15.37
CA MET A 121 20.18 6.11 -16.66
C MET A 121 20.26 7.58 -17.06
N ILE A 122 19.20 8.36 -16.81
CA ILE A 122 19.19 9.81 -17.02
C ILE A 122 20.28 10.48 -16.17
N LYS A 123 20.36 10.13 -14.87
CA LYS A 123 21.38 10.65 -13.95
C LYS A 123 22.80 10.25 -14.37
N LEU A 124 23.03 8.99 -14.77
CA LEU A 124 24.33 8.52 -15.24
C LEU A 124 24.75 9.18 -16.57
N ALA A 125 23.81 9.35 -17.50
CA ALA A 125 24.06 10.05 -18.76
C ALA A 125 24.46 11.50 -18.50
N HIS A 126 23.77 12.19 -17.58
CA HIS A 126 24.16 13.53 -17.14
C HIS A 126 25.55 13.55 -16.51
N LEU A 127 25.81 12.72 -15.49
CA LEU A 127 27.09 12.68 -14.77
C LEU A 127 28.28 12.43 -15.70
N MET A 128 28.08 11.61 -16.74
CA MET A 128 29.11 11.24 -17.70
C MET A 128 29.22 12.18 -18.93
N GLY A 129 28.36 13.21 -19.00
CA GLY A 129 28.36 14.22 -20.06
C GLY A 129 27.76 13.75 -21.39
N PHE A 130 26.84 12.77 -21.35
CA PHE A 130 26.08 12.27 -22.50
C PHE A 130 24.65 12.83 -22.55
N TRP A 131 24.22 13.58 -21.53
CA TRP A 131 22.98 14.36 -21.53
C TRP A 131 23.28 15.84 -21.31
N SER A 132 22.29 16.71 -21.53
CA SER A 132 22.47 18.17 -21.38
C SER A 132 23.12 18.50 -20.04
N GLN A 133 24.05 19.46 -20.10
CA GLN A 133 24.76 20.03 -18.96
C GLN A 133 24.29 21.47 -18.69
N ASP A 134 23.21 21.90 -19.33
CA ASP A 134 22.67 23.26 -19.17
C ASP A 134 22.04 23.44 -17.77
N TYR A 135 21.64 22.34 -17.15
CA TYR A 135 21.04 22.24 -15.82
C TYR A 135 21.70 21.13 -15.00
N ASP A 136 21.65 21.27 -13.68
CA ASP A 136 21.99 20.20 -12.74
C ASP A 136 20.93 19.08 -12.79
N CYS A 137 21.31 17.87 -12.41
CA CYS A 137 20.39 16.73 -12.32
C CYS A 137 20.51 16.07 -10.95
N LEU A 138 19.43 16.08 -10.16
CA LEU A 138 19.38 15.46 -8.83
C LEU A 138 18.45 14.25 -8.87
N LEU A 139 18.89 13.11 -8.32
CA LEU A 139 18.08 11.90 -8.18
C LEU A 139 17.86 11.61 -6.70
N LEU A 140 16.59 11.53 -6.28
CA LEU A 140 16.19 11.16 -4.93
C LEU A 140 15.16 10.04 -4.99
N LYS A 141 15.22 9.12 -4.03
CA LYS A 141 14.14 8.18 -3.76
C LYS A 141 13.22 8.80 -2.71
N LEU A 142 11.91 8.78 -2.95
CA LEU A 142 10.93 9.33 -2.01
C LEU A 142 10.86 8.50 -0.71
N GLY A 143 10.75 9.19 0.41
CA GLY A 143 10.76 8.65 1.76
C GLY A 143 10.51 9.73 2.83
N GLU A 144 10.65 9.34 4.10
CA GLU A 144 10.34 10.19 5.27
C GLU A 144 11.12 11.52 5.27
N ASP A 145 12.40 11.52 4.86
CA ASP A 145 13.34 12.65 4.86
C ASP A 145 13.42 13.42 3.53
N SER A 146 12.61 13.03 2.54
CA SER A 146 12.74 13.57 1.18
C SER A 146 12.43 15.06 1.09
N LEU A 147 11.42 15.55 1.83
CA LEU A 147 11.07 16.97 1.81
C LEU A 147 12.15 17.84 2.43
N ASP A 148 12.83 17.37 3.48
CA ASP A 148 13.94 18.08 4.10
C ASP A 148 15.12 18.21 3.13
N THR A 149 15.46 17.12 2.45
CA THR A 149 16.50 17.08 1.42
C THR A 149 16.18 18.03 0.27
N ILE A 150 14.94 18.01 -0.24
CA ILE A 150 14.44 18.94 -1.26
C ILE A 150 14.48 20.38 -0.76
N GLY A 151 14.15 20.61 0.52
CA GLY A 151 14.17 21.91 1.18
C GLY A 151 15.56 22.55 1.19
N GLN A 152 16.58 21.77 1.56
CA GLN A 152 17.96 22.22 1.76
C GLN A 152 18.78 22.35 0.46
N HIS A 153 18.30 21.76 -0.63
CA HIS A 153 19.01 21.78 -1.92
C HIS A 153 19.19 23.20 -2.49
N GLN A 154 20.41 23.54 -2.89
CA GLN A 154 20.76 24.83 -3.50
C GLN A 154 20.48 24.82 -5.02
N ASN A 155 20.45 25.98 -5.68
CA ASN A 155 20.31 26.10 -7.15
C ASN A 155 19.05 25.44 -7.79
N LYS A 156 17.96 25.26 -7.04
CA LYS A 156 16.73 24.58 -7.51
C LYS A 156 16.29 25.04 -8.91
N THR A 157 16.34 26.34 -9.19
CA THR A 157 15.90 26.95 -10.45
C THR A 157 16.67 26.48 -11.69
N ASN A 158 17.87 25.89 -11.52
CA ASN A 158 18.68 25.31 -12.58
C ASN A 158 18.81 23.78 -12.44
N THR A 159 17.90 23.12 -11.73
CA THR A 159 18.01 21.67 -11.46
C THR A 159 16.78 20.91 -11.97
N VAL A 160 17.03 19.85 -12.74
CA VAL A 160 16.06 18.79 -13.00
C VAL A 160 16.08 17.81 -11.82
N LEU A 161 14.96 17.73 -11.12
CA LEU A 161 14.78 16.82 -9.99
C LEU A 161 14.09 15.53 -10.45
N LEU A 162 14.71 14.39 -10.20
CA LEU A 162 14.18 13.06 -10.44
C LEU A 162 13.76 12.47 -9.09
N LEU A 163 12.45 12.32 -8.87
CA LEU A 163 11.86 11.70 -7.69
C LEU A 163 11.40 10.29 -8.05
N ASP A 164 12.08 9.28 -7.51
CA ASP A 164 11.74 7.89 -7.75
C ASP A 164 10.79 7.34 -6.68
N ALA A 165 9.91 6.44 -7.13
CA ALA A 165 9.14 5.53 -6.31
C ALA A 165 8.14 6.21 -5.36
N LEU A 166 7.32 7.12 -5.87
CA LEU A 166 6.21 7.71 -5.09
C LEU A 166 5.29 6.63 -4.49
N ASP A 167 5.10 5.53 -5.20
CA ASP A 167 4.29 4.41 -4.73
C ASP A 167 4.88 3.61 -3.56
N GLU A 168 6.17 3.85 -3.30
CA GLU A 168 6.99 3.32 -2.22
C GLU A 168 7.18 4.32 -1.07
N ASP A 169 6.71 5.57 -1.18
CA ASP A 169 6.83 6.58 -0.12
C ASP A 169 5.96 6.16 1.10
N PRO A 170 6.54 6.00 2.30
CA PRO A 170 5.79 5.70 3.51
C PRO A 170 4.74 6.73 3.90
N LEU A 171 5.04 8.00 3.67
CA LEU A 171 4.16 9.11 4.02
C LEU A 171 3.00 9.26 3.04
N ALA A 172 3.04 8.55 1.91
CA ALA A 172 1.95 8.52 0.96
C ALA A 172 0.84 7.51 1.34
N TRP A 173 1.01 6.69 2.38
CA TRP A 173 0.02 5.66 2.72
C TRP A 173 -1.23 6.26 3.35
N GLY A 174 -2.38 5.92 2.79
CA GLY A 174 -3.68 6.46 3.21
C GLY A 174 -3.84 7.98 2.97
N ASN A 175 -2.84 8.64 2.38
CA ASN A 175 -2.84 10.10 2.14
C ASN A 175 -2.00 10.48 0.91
N ILE A 176 -2.10 9.72 -0.18
CA ILE A 176 -1.31 9.99 -1.40
C ILE A 176 -1.56 11.38 -1.96
N LYS A 177 -2.81 11.85 -1.93
CA LYS A 177 -3.18 13.17 -2.45
C LYS A 177 -2.56 14.29 -1.62
N GLY A 178 -2.62 14.21 -0.29
CA GLY A 178 -1.97 15.17 0.59
C GLY A 178 -0.46 15.15 0.42
N ARG A 179 0.14 13.94 0.40
CA ARG A 179 1.58 13.79 0.19
C ARG A 179 2.06 14.36 -1.15
N LEU A 180 1.30 14.15 -2.22
CA LEU A 180 1.58 14.75 -3.52
C LEU A 180 1.54 16.28 -3.44
N LEU A 181 0.53 16.87 -2.80
CA LEU A 181 0.45 18.33 -2.63
C LEU A 181 1.66 18.90 -1.87
N GLU A 182 2.14 18.21 -0.84
CA GLU A 182 3.38 18.57 -0.14
C GLU A 182 4.61 18.53 -1.06
N ILE A 183 4.75 17.45 -1.84
CA ILE A 183 5.85 17.30 -2.81
C ILE A 183 5.79 18.41 -3.87
N LEU A 184 4.61 18.70 -4.43
CA LEU A 184 4.45 19.77 -5.41
C LEU A 184 4.81 21.13 -4.78
N ALA A 185 4.37 21.41 -3.55
CA ALA A 185 4.71 22.63 -2.84
C ALA A 185 6.23 22.76 -2.61
N ALA A 186 6.88 21.73 -2.10
CA ALA A 186 8.32 21.72 -1.81
C ALA A 186 9.20 21.84 -3.07
N THR A 187 8.70 21.34 -4.21
CA THR A 187 9.46 21.30 -5.47
C THR A 187 9.13 22.45 -6.43
N LYS A 188 8.29 23.40 -6.02
CA LYS A 188 7.89 24.56 -6.83
C LYS A 188 9.07 25.42 -7.32
N GLY A 189 10.22 25.39 -6.64
CA GLY A 189 11.42 26.13 -7.03
C GLY A 189 12.27 25.47 -8.12
N TYR A 190 12.00 24.22 -8.50
CA TYR A 190 12.84 23.47 -9.43
C TYR A 190 12.59 23.82 -10.90
N TYR A 191 13.63 23.66 -11.74
CA TYR A 191 13.53 23.86 -13.20
C TYR A 191 12.48 22.91 -13.80
N ARG A 192 12.63 21.60 -13.53
CA ARG A 192 11.68 20.54 -13.88
C ARG A 192 11.74 19.44 -12.83
N VAL A 193 10.64 18.72 -12.66
CA VAL A 193 10.53 17.61 -11.71
C VAL A 193 9.92 16.42 -12.43
N ILE A 194 10.58 15.27 -12.39
CA ILE A 194 10.07 14.00 -12.91
C ILE A 194 9.76 13.11 -11.71
N ILE A 195 8.51 12.66 -11.59
CA ILE A 195 8.04 11.84 -10.47
C ILE A 195 7.64 10.47 -11.01
N SER A 196 8.32 9.41 -10.58
CA SER A 196 7.97 8.04 -10.98
C SER A 196 6.96 7.42 -10.01
N SER A 197 5.97 6.70 -10.57
CA SER A 197 4.96 5.97 -9.78
C SER A 197 4.39 4.77 -10.55
N ARG A 198 3.77 3.83 -9.83
CA ARG A 198 2.91 2.81 -10.46
C ARG A 198 1.60 3.44 -10.95
N THR A 199 1.13 2.97 -12.12
CA THR A 199 0.03 3.58 -12.88
C THR A 199 -1.33 3.51 -12.19
N ARG A 200 -1.64 2.35 -11.58
CA ARG A 200 -3.03 1.98 -11.24
C ARG A 200 -3.40 2.13 -9.76
N SER A 201 -2.45 2.10 -8.83
CA SER A 201 -2.78 1.98 -7.40
C SER A 201 -2.85 3.31 -6.63
N LEU A 202 -2.55 4.46 -7.23
CA LEU A 202 -2.29 5.71 -6.46
C LEU A 202 -2.98 6.97 -6.96
N LEU A 203 -3.24 7.06 -8.26
CA LEU A 203 -3.93 8.20 -8.83
C LEU A 203 -5.35 7.75 -9.12
N SER A 204 -6.31 8.21 -8.32
CA SER A 204 -7.72 7.89 -8.55
C SER A 204 -8.10 8.26 -9.99
N THR A 205 -9.05 7.55 -10.60
CA THR A 205 -9.54 7.86 -11.95
C THR A 205 -9.95 9.33 -12.09
N ALA A 206 -10.44 9.94 -10.99
CA ALA A 206 -10.79 11.36 -10.90
C ALA A 206 -9.61 12.35 -11.02
N MET A 207 -8.37 11.87 -10.88
CA MET A 207 -7.17 12.66 -11.12
C MET A 207 -6.77 12.67 -12.59
N TYR A 208 -7.21 11.73 -13.42
CA TYR A 208 -6.97 11.83 -14.85
C TYR A 208 -7.93 12.86 -15.46
N SER A 209 -7.39 13.75 -16.30
CA SER A 209 -8.22 14.77 -16.94
C SER A 209 -9.01 14.14 -18.10
N PRO A 210 -10.35 14.05 -18.03
CA PRO A 210 -11.14 13.43 -19.10
C PRO A 210 -10.98 14.16 -20.45
N ASP A 211 -10.77 15.48 -20.38
CA ASP A 211 -10.67 16.37 -21.54
C ASP A 211 -9.24 16.55 -22.06
N GLN A 212 -8.22 16.05 -21.34
CA GLN A 212 -6.81 16.20 -21.70
C GLN A 212 -6.04 14.90 -21.44
N PRO A 213 -5.95 14.00 -22.44
CA PRO A 213 -5.17 12.79 -22.33
C PRO A 213 -3.69 13.08 -22.00
N GLY A 214 -3.05 12.17 -21.28
CA GLY A 214 -1.66 12.36 -20.84
C GLY A 214 -1.47 13.47 -19.81
N ARG A 215 -2.53 13.84 -19.08
CA ARG A 215 -2.45 14.80 -17.98
C ARG A 215 -3.19 14.32 -16.73
N ILE A 216 -2.56 14.59 -15.59
CA ILE A 216 -3.08 14.30 -14.25
C ILE A 216 -3.34 15.63 -13.53
N ARG A 217 -4.50 15.75 -12.89
CA ARG A 217 -4.91 16.87 -12.05
C ARG A 217 -4.66 16.55 -10.58
N ILE A 218 -3.89 17.42 -9.91
CA ILE A 218 -3.55 17.32 -8.50
C ILE A 218 -3.86 18.67 -7.85
N GLY A 219 -4.98 18.75 -7.12
CA GLY A 219 -5.50 20.02 -6.64
C GLY A 219 -5.79 20.95 -7.83
N GLU A 220 -5.19 22.13 -7.83
CA GLU A 220 -5.30 23.11 -8.94
C GLU A 220 -4.29 22.87 -10.07
N HIS A 221 -3.34 21.94 -9.90
CA HIS A 221 -2.26 21.72 -10.85
C HIS A 221 -2.64 20.66 -11.88
N VAL A 222 -2.39 20.97 -13.16
CA VAL A 222 -2.50 20.01 -14.26
C VAL A 222 -1.11 19.66 -14.78
N CYS A 223 -0.70 18.41 -14.57
CA CYS A 223 0.65 17.90 -14.76
C CYS A 223 0.71 16.91 -15.93
N PRO A 224 1.68 17.01 -16.85
CA PRO A 224 1.91 15.99 -17.87
C PRO A 224 2.19 14.60 -17.28
N SER A 225 1.74 13.56 -17.95
CA SER A 225 2.00 12.17 -17.60
C SER A 225 2.43 11.35 -18.81
N ILE A 226 3.47 10.54 -18.65
CA ILE A 226 3.99 9.62 -19.64
C ILE A 226 3.89 8.20 -19.10
N PHE A 227 3.41 7.29 -19.93
CA PHE A 227 3.25 5.88 -19.59
C PHE A 227 4.33 5.04 -20.28
N LEU A 228 5.15 4.31 -19.54
CA LEU A 228 6.07 3.33 -20.15
C LEU A 228 5.28 2.11 -20.64
N THR A 229 5.60 1.65 -21.84
CA THR A 229 4.98 0.45 -22.43
C THR A 229 5.86 -0.78 -22.23
N SER A 230 5.25 -1.96 -22.32
CA SER A 230 6.00 -3.22 -22.41
C SER A 230 6.97 -3.20 -23.60
N PHE A 231 8.08 -3.94 -23.46
CA PHE A 231 9.03 -4.13 -24.53
C PHE A 231 8.39 -4.86 -25.70
N ASP A 232 8.66 -4.41 -26.92
CA ASP A 232 8.33 -5.18 -28.10
C ASP A 232 9.38 -6.28 -28.37
N HIS A 233 9.13 -7.11 -29.38
CA HIS A 233 10.04 -8.18 -29.77
C HIS A 233 11.47 -7.70 -30.08
N ARG A 234 11.63 -6.48 -30.61
CA ARG A 234 12.96 -5.94 -30.95
C ARG A 234 13.71 -5.56 -29.68
N GLN A 235 13.04 -4.86 -28.76
CA GLN A 235 13.60 -4.48 -27.46
C GLN A 235 13.99 -5.70 -26.62
N VAL A 236 13.14 -6.75 -26.62
CA VAL A 236 13.45 -8.05 -25.98
C VAL A 236 14.69 -8.70 -26.61
N SER A 237 14.73 -8.79 -27.94
CA SER A 237 15.86 -9.40 -28.67
C SER A 237 17.18 -8.65 -28.43
N ASP A 238 17.13 -7.32 -28.43
CA ASP A 238 18.28 -6.47 -28.13
C ASP A 238 18.79 -6.69 -26.71
N TYR A 239 17.87 -6.77 -25.74
CA TYR A 239 18.20 -7.07 -24.36
C TYR A 239 18.90 -8.43 -24.23
N LEU A 240 18.31 -9.50 -24.80
CA LEU A 240 18.87 -10.85 -24.74
C LEU A 240 20.22 -10.95 -25.43
N THR A 241 20.42 -10.21 -26.53
CA THR A 241 21.71 -10.14 -27.25
C THR A 241 22.80 -9.49 -26.39
N LYS A 242 22.46 -8.41 -25.67
CA LYS A 242 23.38 -7.74 -24.73
C LYS A 242 23.68 -8.60 -23.51
N ARG A 243 22.68 -9.30 -22.98
CA ARG A 243 22.78 -10.13 -21.77
C ARG A 243 23.54 -11.43 -22.02
N PHE A 244 23.28 -12.08 -23.15
CA PHE A 244 23.89 -13.35 -23.57
C PHE A 244 24.60 -13.15 -24.91
N PRO A 245 25.78 -12.50 -24.94
CA PRO A 245 26.59 -12.41 -26.15
C PRO A 245 26.93 -13.83 -26.65
N ASN A 246 26.97 -14.04 -27.98
CA ASN A 246 27.30 -15.33 -28.56
C ASN A 246 28.68 -15.77 -28.08
N HIS A 247 28.80 -17.01 -27.62
CA HIS A 247 30.11 -17.59 -27.37
C HIS A 247 30.80 -17.85 -28.73
N PRO A 248 32.14 -17.75 -28.84
CA PRO A 248 32.86 -18.11 -30.08
C PRO A 248 32.48 -19.50 -30.62
N CYS A 249 32.18 -20.44 -29.74
CA CYS A 249 31.70 -21.78 -30.11
C CYS A 249 30.31 -21.77 -30.76
N ASP A 250 29.40 -20.90 -30.34
CA ASP A 250 28.05 -20.78 -30.94
C ASP A 250 28.13 -20.27 -32.37
N ILE A 251 29.12 -19.39 -32.65
CA ILE A 251 29.38 -18.81 -33.96
C ILE A 251 30.04 -19.83 -34.88
N LEU A 252 31.01 -20.60 -34.37
CA LEU A 252 31.82 -21.53 -35.16
C LEU A 252 31.15 -22.89 -35.40
N PHE A 253 30.29 -23.34 -34.48
CA PHE A 253 29.73 -24.70 -34.52
C PHE A 253 28.20 -24.76 -34.61
N HIS A 254 27.53 -23.60 -34.76
CA HIS A 254 26.07 -23.50 -34.85
C HIS A 254 25.34 -24.37 -33.80
N CYS A 255 25.79 -24.30 -32.54
CA CYS A 255 25.20 -25.06 -31.46
C CYS A 255 23.70 -24.72 -31.33
N SER A 256 22.84 -25.73 -31.49
CA SER A 256 21.37 -25.59 -31.49
C SER A 256 20.76 -25.36 -30.10
N ASP A 257 21.58 -25.26 -29.06
CA ASP A 257 21.16 -25.16 -27.66
C ASP A 257 21.89 -24.04 -26.90
N SER A 258 22.14 -22.92 -27.58
CA SER A 258 22.76 -21.76 -26.91
C SER A 258 21.81 -21.17 -25.85
N MET A 259 22.37 -20.63 -24.76
CA MET A 259 21.60 -19.99 -23.69
C MET A 259 20.71 -18.85 -24.22
N ARG A 260 21.17 -18.14 -25.25
CA ARG A 260 20.39 -17.10 -25.94
C ARG A 260 19.16 -17.69 -26.63
N GLN A 261 19.30 -18.78 -27.38
CA GLN A 261 18.18 -19.44 -28.06
C GLN A 261 17.15 -19.97 -27.06
N ARG A 262 17.61 -20.58 -25.96
CA ARG A 262 16.73 -21.02 -24.88
C ARG A 262 15.96 -19.86 -24.25
N ALA A 263 16.63 -18.73 -24.02
CA ALA A 263 15.99 -17.53 -23.49
C ALA A 263 14.97 -16.92 -24.49
N GLN A 264 15.32 -16.88 -25.78
CA GLN A 264 14.41 -16.42 -26.83
C GLN A 264 13.17 -17.32 -26.96
N HIS A 265 13.35 -18.64 -26.84
CA HIS A 265 12.25 -19.60 -26.83
C HIS A 265 11.33 -19.37 -25.63
N LEU A 266 11.89 -19.32 -24.42
CA LEU A 266 11.11 -19.07 -23.19
C LEU A 266 10.29 -17.79 -23.30
N VAL A 267 10.89 -16.68 -23.73
CA VAL A 267 10.16 -15.40 -23.85
C VAL A 267 9.17 -15.43 -25.01
N GLY A 268 9.44 -16.20 -26.08
CA GLY A 268 8.55 -16.35 -27.23
C GLY A 268 7.34 -17.27 -27.01
N GLU A 269 7.44 -18.22 -26.07
CA GLU A 269 6.31 -19.04 -25.60
C GLU A 269 5.31 -18.23 -24.76
N MET A 270 5.72 -17.05 -24.32
CA MET A 270 4.93 -16.14 -23.50
C MET A 270 4.30 -15.07 -24.38
N ASP A 271 3.17 -14.50 -23.95
CA ASP A 271 2.61 -13.34 -24.63
C ASP A 271 3.65 -12.20 -24.65
N PRO A 272 4.18 -11.82 -25.83
CA PRO A 272 5.29 -10.87 -25.95
C PRO A 272 4.99 -9.48 -25.39
N LEU A 273 3.70 -9.14 -25.27
CA LEU A 273 3.26 -7.85 -24.74
C LEU A 273 3.29 -7.79 -23.20
N ASN A 274 3.61 -8.90 -22.52
CA ASN A 274 3.38 -9.05 -21.08
C ASN A 274 4.60 -9.51 -20.25
N PHE A 275 5.79 -9.69 -20.84
CA PHE A 275 6.97 -10.11 -20.07
C PHE A 275 7.74 -8.89 -19.51
N PRO A 276 7.68 -8.60 -18.19
CA PRO A 276 8.26 -7.39 -17.63
C PRO A 276 9.80 -7.42 -17.69
N PRO A 277 10.47 -6.27 -17.90
CA PRO A 277 11.92 -6.15 -17.85
C PRO A 277 12.60 -6.77 -16.62
N LEU A 278 11.94 -6.76 -15.46
CA LEU A 278 12.44 -7.47 -14.27
C LEU A 278 12.60 -8.99 -14.49
N LEU A 279 11.64 -9.65 -15.14
CA LEU A 279 11.77 -11.08 -15.41
C LEU A 279 12.84 -11.33 -16.49
N LEU A 280 13.03 -10.39 -17.43
CA LEU A 280 14.14 -10.46 -18.39
C LEU A 280 15.50 -10.39 -17.70
N SER A 281 15.66 -9.60 -16.64
CA SER A 281 16.92 -9.54 -15.87
C SER A 281 17.28 -10.85 -15.19
N HIS A 282 16.27 -11.69 -14.94
CA HIS A 282 16.40 -12.98 -14.26
C HIS A 282 16.09 -14.20 -15.15
N VAL A 283 16.00 -14.02 -16.47
CA VAL A 283 15.64 -15.09 -17.42
C VAL A 283 16.54 -16.33 -17.31
N HIS A 284 17.82 -16.15 -16.97
CA HIS A 284 18.75 -17.26 -16.71
C HIS A 284 18.26 -18.18 -15.59
N ASP A 285 17.78 -17.60 -14.50
CA ASP A 285 17.36 -18.34 -13.31
C ASP A 285 15.99 -18.99 -13.55
N ILE A 286 15.11 -18.32 -14.31
CA ILE A 286 13.81 -18.87 -14.72
C ILE A 286 14.01 -20.10 -15.64
N LEU A 287 14.94 -20.04 -16.60
CA LEU A 287 15.28 -21.17 -17.46
C LEU A 287 15.80 -22.39 -16.69
N ALA A 288 16.49 -22.16 -15.58
CA ALA A 288 16.98 -23.23 -14.72
C ALA A 288 15.84 -23.90 -13.92
N ALA A 289 14.79 -23.14 -13.58
CA ALA A 289 13.64 -23.63 -12.82
C ALA A 289 12.76 -24.65 -13.57
N LYS A 290 12.84 -24.70 -14.93
CA LYS A 290 12.00 -25.56 -15.78
C LYS A 290 10.49 -25.43 -15.49
N SER A 291 10.01 -24.20 -15.25
CA SER A 291 8.57 -23.95 -15.02
C SER A 291 7.75 -24.45 -16.22
N ARG A 292 6.64 -25.14 -15.94
CA ARG A 292 5.71 -25.64 -16.97
C ARG A 292 4.67 -24.60 -17.35
N ASP A 293 4.33 -23.71 -16.43
CA ASP A 293 3.32 -22.67 -16.59
C ASP A 293 4.00 -21.29 -16.74
N ALA A 294 3.46 -20.50 -17.67
CA ALA A 294 3.96 -19.18 -18.05
C ALA A 294 3.26 -18.02 -17.30
N ASP A 295 2.47 -18.31 -16.27
CA ASP A 295 1.79 -17.27 -15.49
C ASP A 295 2.77 -16.51 -14.56
N PRO A 296 2.45 -15.24 -14.20
CA PRO A 296 3.34 -14.44 -13.37
C PRO A 296 3.71 -15.08 -12.03
N TYR A 297 2.82 -15.79 -11.34
CA TYR A 297 3.16 -16.36 -10.04
C TYR A 297 4.16 -17.52 -10.18
N SER A 298 3.93 -18.42 -11.14
CA SER A 298 4.81 -19.57 -11.40
C SER A 298 6.23 -19.15 -11.80
N LEU A 299 6.37 -18.06 -12.55
CA LEU A 299 7.69 -17.54 -12.94
C LEU A 299 8.48 -16.99 -11.76
N TYR A 300 7.85 -16.18 -10.90
CA TYR A 300 8.50 -15.65 -9.71
C TYR A 300 8.81 -16.76 -8.71
N ARG A 301 7.95 -17.78 -8.63
CA ARG A 301 8.22 -18.99 -7.86
C ARG A 301 9.44 -19.74 -8.39
N GLY A 302 9.52 -20.00 -9.69
CA GLY A 302 10.65 -20.69 -10.29
C GLY A 302 11.96 -19.90 -10.14
N LEU A 303 11.90 -18.58 -10.33
CA LEU A 303 13.01 -17.68 -10.06
C LEU A 303 13.50 -17.81 -8.60
N PHE A 304 12.57 -17.68 -7.65
CA PHE A 304 12.92 -17.70 -6.23
C PHE A 304 13.40 -19.08 -5.79
N GLU A 305 12.78 -20.17 -6.24
CA GLU A 305 13.18 -21.55 -5.93
C GLU A 305 14.60 -21.85 -6.42
N THR A 306 14.95 -21.38 -7.62
CA THR A 306 16.29 -21.53 -8.20
C THR A 306 17.33 -20.76 -7.40
N TRP A 307 17.01 -19.51 -7.05
CA TRP A 307 17.86 -18.68 -6.22
C TRP A 307 18.07 -19.33 -4.83
N LEU A 308 17.00 -19.76 -4.18
CA LEU A 308 17.01 -20.35 -2.85
C LEU A 308 17.88 -21.61 -2.79
N ALA A 309 17.79 -22.48 -3.81
CA ALA A 309 18.59 -23.70 -3.88
C ALA A 309 20.10 -23.41 -4.00
N ARG A 310 20.46 -22.31 -4.67
CA ARG A 310 21.86 -21.84 -4.73
C ARG A 310 22.33 -21.38 -3.36
N GLU A 311 21.54 -20.55 -2.68
CA GLU A 311 21.89 -20.04 -1.35
C GLU A 311 22.02 -21.17 -0.31
N GLU A 312 21.09 -22.14 -0.33
CA GLU A 312 21.16 -23.36 0.50
C GLU A 312 22.46 -24.15 0.27
N ALA A 313 22.84 -24.34 -1.00
CA ALA A 313 24.06 -25.06 -1.35
C ALA A 313 25.33 -24.33 -0.88
N GLU A 314 25.36 -22.99 -0.92
CA GLU A 314 26.51 -22.22 -0.41
C GLU A 314 26.58 -22.25 1.12
N LEU A 315 25.44 -22.14 1.82
CA LEU A 315 25.39 -22.25 3.28
C LEU A 315 25.86 -23.63 3.76
N CYS A 316 25.49 -24.70 3.06
CA CYS A 316 25.93 -26.07 3.36
C CYS A 316 27.45 -26.28 3.20
N LYS A 317 28.15 -25.46 2.41
CA LYS A 317 29.61 -25.54 2.23
C LYS A 317 30.39 -24.87 3.36
N LEU A 318 29.73 -24.08 4.22
CA LEU A 318 30.41 -23.36 5.29
C LEU A 318 30.94 -24.33 6.36
N PRO A 319 32.13 -24.06 6.93
CA PRO A 319 32.65 -24.85 8.04
C PRO A 319 31.70 -24.79 9.25
N ARG A 320 31.49 -25.92 9.94
CA ARG A 320 30.65 -25.99 11.16
C ARG A 320 31.05 -25.01 12.28
N LYS A 321 32.30 -24.54 12.29
CA LYS A 321 32.76 -23.49 13.21
C LYS A 321 32.16 -22.10 12.91
N LYS A 322 31.76 -21.85 11.66
CA LYS A 322 31.14 -20.59 11.22
C LYS A 322 29.61 -20.66 11.28
N LEU A 323 29.04 -21.80 10.89
CA LEU A 323 27.60 -22.05 10.94
C LEU A 323 27.38 -23.49 11.43
N ALA A 324 27.01 -23.64 12.70
CA ALA A 324 26.94 -24.95 13.36
C ALA A 324 25.85 -25.83 12.73
N GLU A 325 24.69 -25.24 12.44
CA GLU A 325 23.54 -25.89 11.82
C GLU A 325 23.06 -25.00 10.65
N PRO A 326 23.35 -25.35 9.39
CA PRO A 326 22.85 -24.60 8.25
C PRO A 326 21.32 -24.74 8.16
N PRO A 327 20.58 -23.65 7.84
CA PRO A 327 19.13 -23.70 7.72
C PRO A 327 18.71 -24.62 6.57
N SER A 328 17.63 -25.37 6.77
CA SER A 328 17.03 -26.14 5.68
C SER A 328 16.39 -25.21 4.64
N ARG A 329 16.06 -25.74 3.45
CA ARG A 329 15.27 -25.00 2.46
C ARG A 329 13.97 -24.41 3.00
N ASP A 330 13.26 -25.16 3.85
CA ASP A 330 12.01 -24.70 4.46
C ASP A 330 12.25 -23.59 5.49
N ASP A 331 13.38 -23.63 6.20
CA ASP A 331 13.80 -22.57 7.10
C ASP A 331 14.10 -21.29 6.34
N LEU A 332 14.82 -21.38 5.22
CA LEU A 332 15.11 -20.23 4.36
C LEU A 332 13.81 -19.63 3.78
N TRP A 333 12.85 -20.44 3.35
CA TRP A 333 11.53 -19.95 2.94
C TRP A 333 10.87 -19.13 4.05
N LYS A 334 10.79 -19.68 5.27
CA LYS A 334 10.21 -18.99 6.44
C LYS A 334 10.92 -17.67 6.71
N ILE A 335 12.25 -17.65 6.69
CA ILE A 335 13.06 -16.44 6.89
C ILE A 335 12.66 -15.35 5.90
N PHE A 336 12.68 -15.66 4.60
CA PHE A 336 12.44 -14.66 3.56
C PHE A 336 10.97 -14.20 3.52
N ILE A 337 10.02 -15.10 3.77
CA ILE A 337 8.60 -14.75 3.93
C ILE A 337 8.41 -13.82 5.13
N THR A 338 9.03 -14.11 6.26
CA THR A 338 8.96 -13.27 7.47
C THR A 338 9.45 -11.86 7.18
N ILE A 339 10.63 -11.73 6.55
CA ILE A 339 11.18 -10.41 6.18
C ILE A 339 10.23 -9.68 5.22
N ALA A 340 9.71 -10.38 4.21
CA ALA A 340 8.80 -9.80 3.22
C ALA A 340 7.50 -9.29 3.86
N VAL A 341 6.90 -10.07 4.76
CA VAL A 341 5.69 -9.68 5.51
C VAL A 341 5.98 -8.49 6.42
N PHE A 342 7.05 -8.54 7.21
CA PHE A 342 7.45 -7.44 8.10
C PHE A 342 7.64 -6.13 7.32
N LEU A 343 8.38 -6.18 6.21
CA LEU A 343 8.59 -5.03 5.33
C LEU A 343 7.26 -4.52 4.74
N GLN A 344 6.38 -5.43 4.30
CA GLN A 344 5.09 -5.06 3.71
C GLN A 344 4.14 -4.42 4.73
N GLN A 345 4.13 -4.89 5.97
CA GLN A 345 3.33 -4.33 7.07
C GLN A 345 3.81 -2.95 7.49
N GLN A 346 5.12 -2.78 7.60
CA GLN A 346 5.74 -1.49 7.86
C GLN A 346 5.78 -0.62 6.61
N GLY A 347 5.22 -1.09 5.48
CA GLY A 347 5.32 -0.60 4.10
C GLY A 347 6.71 -0.16 3.62
N ARG A 348 7.76 -0.60 4.32
CA ARG A 348 9.15 -0.31 4.00
C ARG A 348 9.65 -1.27 2.92
N HIS A 349 10.74 -0.86 2.27
CA HIS A 349 11.46 -1.70 1.31
C HIS A 349 12.88 -2.03 1.77
N VAL A 350 13.27 -1.47 2.90
CA VAL A 350 14.58 -1.67 3.53
C VAL A 350 14.34 -2.02 5.00
N LEU A 351 14.99 -3.08 5.46
CA LEU A 351 15.01 -3.53 6.84
C LEU A 351 16.34 -3.05 7.45
N PRO A 352 16.30 -2.02 8.33
CA PRO A 352 17.52 -1.53 8.96
C PRO A 352 18.24 -2.62 9.73
N HIS A 353 19.58 -2.64 9.68
CA HIS A 353 20.38 -3.63 10.39
C HIS A 353 20.09 -3.66 11.90
N ALA A 354 19.80 -2.49 12.51
CA ALA A 354 19.41 -2.38 13.91
C ALA A 354 18.07 -3.08 14.24
N ASN A 355 17.14 -3.15 13.27
CA ASN A 355 15.88 -3.86 13.43
C ASN A 355 16.04 -5.37 13.20
N LEU A 356 17.01 -5.76 12.38
CA LEU A 356 17.34 -7.17 12.16
C LEU A 356 17.75 -7.85 13.47
N TYR A 357 18.56 -7.19 14.32
CA TYR A 357 18.93 -7.72 15.63
C TYR A 357 17.72 -8.00 16.54
N LYS A 358 16.69 -7.15 16.49
CA LYS A 358 15.45 -7.36 17.24
C LYS A 358 14.69 -8.57 16.71
N LEU A 359 14.58 -8.70 15.39
CA LEU A 359 13.93 -9.85 14.75
C LEU A 359 14.69 -11.15 15.02
N GLU A 360 16.03 -11.15 14.98
CA GLU A 360 16.87 -12.32 15.30
C GLU A 360 16.64 -12.84 16.73
N LYS A 361 16.38 -11.93 17.68
CA LYS A 361 16.05 -12.29 19.06
C LYS A 361 14.73 -13.06 19.15
N ASP A 362 13.73 -12.62 18.40
CA ASP A 362 12.38 -13.19 18.43
C ASP A 362 12.27 -14.44 17.53
N LEU A 363 13.13 -14.54 16.50
CA LEU A 363 13.20 -15.62 15.53
C LEU A 363 14.66 -16.03 15.31
N PRO A 364 15.22 -16.93 16.15
CA PRO A 364 16.62 -17.36 16.07
C PRO A 364 17.06 -17.91 14.71
N ILE A 365 16.09 -18.39 13.91
CA ILE A 365 16.26 -18.85 12.53
C ILE A 365 16.91 -17.79 11.61
N LEU A 366 16.73 -16.50 11.94
CA LEU A 366 17.28 -15.36 11.16
C LEU A 366 18.81 -15.19 11.30
N ALA A 367 19.46 -15.82 12.28
CA ALA A 367 20.90 -15.70 12.51
C ALA A 367 21.76 -16.14 11.30
N SER A 368 21.21 -17.01 10.44
CA SER A 368 21.86 -17.49 9.21
C SER A 368 21.97 -16.43 8.11
N LEU A 369 21.20 -15.32 8.19
CA LEU A 369 21.18 -14.27 7.17
C LEU A 369 22.51 -13.55 6.98
N ALA A 370 23.38 -13.52 8.00
CA ALA A 370 24.72 -12.94 7.90
C ALA A 370 25.59 -13.68 6.86
N HIS A 371 25.20 -14.89 6.47
CA HIS A 371 25.96 -15.77 5.57
C HIS A 371 25.31 -15.98 4.21
N VAL A 372 24.11 -15.44 3.97
CA VAL A 372 23.44 -15.47 2.66
C VAL A 372 24.14 -14.53 1.68
N ASP A 373 24.36 -14.96 0.44
CA ASP A 373 25.07 -14.19 -0.57
C ASP A 373 24.24 -12.96 -1.00
N THR A 374 24.88 -11.78 -1.00
CA THR A 374 24.27 -10.52 -1.42
C THR A 374 24.87 -9.99 -2.72
N GLY A 375 25.55 -10.85 -3.49
CA GLY A 375 26.12 -10.51 -4.79
C GLY A 375 25.08 -10.08 -5.83
N ASP A 376 25.56 -9.77 -7.05
CA ASP A 376 24.75 -9.16 -8.12
C ASP A 376 23.52 -9.99 -8.53
N ARG A 377 23.56 -11.32 -8.31
CA ARG A 377 22.48 -12.26 -8.62
C ARG A 377 21.62 -12.62 -7.41
N SER A 378 21.77 -11.92 -6.30
CA SER A 378 20.95 -12.16 -5.11
C SER A 378 19.62 -11.43 -5.21
N LEU A 379 18.55 -12.12 -4.76
CA LEU A 379 17.22 -11.53 -4.63
C LEU A 379 17.05 -10.76 -3.32
N LEU A 380 18.00 -10.90 -2.39
CA LEU A 380 18.07 -10.13 -1.15
C LEU A 380 19.47 -9.49 -1.03
N LYS A 381 19.52 -8.16 -0.93
CA LYS A 381 20.76 -7.38 -0.96
C LYS A 381 21.00 -6.63 0.34
N ARG A 382 22.26 -6.27 0.58
CA ARG A 382 22.68 -5.37 1.66
C ARG A 382 23.24 -4.07 1.09
N ASN A 383 22.90 -2.95 1.71
CA ASN A 383 23.60 -1.68 1.46
C ASN A 383 24.90 -1.61 2.30
N THR A 384 25.65 -0.51 2.19
CA THR A 384 26.88 -0.29 2.96
C THR A 384 26.65 -0.14 4.46
N ALA A 385 25.44 0.25 4.89
CA ALA A 385 25.03 0.27 6.29
C ALA A 385 24.65 -1.13 6.84
N GLY A 386 24.58 -2.15 5.98
CA GLY A 386 24.21 -3.53 6.33
C GLY A 386 22.70 -3.81 6.32
N ASP A 387 21.88 -2.84 5.92
CA ASP A 387 20.42 -2.95 5.84
C ASP A 387 20.00 -3.87 4.70
N LEU A 388 18.94 -4.65 4.91
CA LEU A 388 18.46 -5.65 3.97
C LEU A 388 17.34 -5.12 3.07
N ARG A 389 17.35 -5.47 1.79
CA ARG A 389 16.25 -5.20 0.86
C ARG A 389 16.09 -6.28 -0.18
N PHE A 390 14.88 -6.52 -0.65
CA PHE A 390 14.70 -7.33 -1.86
C PHE A 390 15.19 -6.56 -3.08
N SER A 391 15.72 -7.29 -4.08
CA SER A 391 16.21 -6.67 -5.33
C SER A 391 15.09 -5.98 -6.11
N HIS A 392 13.83 -6.39 -5.89
CA HIS A 392 12.67 -5.73 -6.44
C HIS A 392 11.43 -5.94 -5.56
N ARG A 393 10.55 -4.93 -5.50
CA ARG A 393 9.30 -4.97 -4.72
C ARG A 393 8.39 -6.14 -5.11
N ALA A 394 8.35 -6.49 -6.40
CA ALA A 394 7.57 -7.64 -6.87
C ALA A 394 8.02 -8.98 -6.25
N ILE A 395 9.30 -9.12 -5.85
CA ILE A 395 9.77 -10.32 -5.15
C ILE A 395 9.26 -10.34 -3.71
N GLN A 396 9.31 -9.19 -3.02
CA GLN A 396 8.72 -9.02 -1.69
C GLN A 396 7.22 -9.37 -1.72
N GLU A 397 6.46 -8.78 -2.63
CA GLU A 397 5.01 -9.01 -2.76
C GLU A 397 4.69 -10.46 -3.19
N PHE A 398 5.51 -11.07 -4.06
CA PHE A 398 5.42 -12.50 -4.38
C PHE A 398 5.60 -13.36 -3.12
N LEU A 399 6.61 -13.08 -2.29
CA LEU A 399 6.87 -13.85 -1.06
C LEU A 399 5.75 -13.73 -0.05
N VAL A 400 5.14 -12.54 0.06
CA VAL A 400 3.94 -12.35 0.87
C VAL A 400 2.82 -13.27 0.37
N VAL A 401 2.53 -13.30 -0.93
CA VAL A 401 1.52 -14.20 -1.51
C VAL A 401 1.89 -15.67 -1.33
N HIS A 402 3.17 -16.02 -1.48
CA HIS A 402 3.65 -17.38 -1.27
C HIS A 402 3.47 -17.83 0.18
N GLY A 403 3.74 -16.95 1.14
CA GLY A 403 3.53 -17.21 2.58
C GLY A 403 2.06 -17.43 2.92
N ILE A 404 1.17 -16.61 2.35
CA ILE A 404 -0.28 -16.78 2.45
C ILE A 404 -0.69 -18.17 1.93
N LEU A 405 -0.24 -18.54 0.74
CA LEU A 405 -0.54 -19.84 0.11
C LEU A 405 -0.02 -21.05 0.89
N ARG A 406 1.07 -20.89 1.63
CA ARG A 406 1.67 -21.96 2.43
C ARG A 406 1.08 -22.07 3.84
N GLY A 407 0.07 -21.28 4.17
CA GLY A 407 -0.56 -21.29 5.49
C GLY A 407 0.38 -20.81 6.60
N GLN A 408 1.38 -19.98 6.28
CA GLN A 408 2.26 -19.36 7.28
C GLN A 408 1.60 -18.12 7.92
N THR A 409 0.30 -18.24 8.23
CA THR A 409 -0.58 -17.14 8.69
C THR A 409 -0.23 -16.65 10.09
N ASP A 410 0.48 -17.44 10.90
CA ASP A 410 0.97 -17.03 12.22
C ASP A 410 1.96 -15.85 12.15
N ILE A 411 2.62 -15.68 10.98
CA ILE A 411 3.56 -14.59 10.67
C ILE A 411 2.79 -13.36 10.14
N ILE A 412 1.56 -13.56 9.65
CA ILE A 412 0.68 -12.55 9.07
C ILE A 412 -0.30 -12.07 10.14
N ASN A 413 0.23 -11.37 11.14
CA ASN A 413 -0.59 -10.67 12.13
C ASN A 413 -0.46 -9.16 11.85
N ASP A 414 -1.56 -8.51 11.45
CA ASP A 414 -1.74 -7.12 10.96
C ASP A 414 -1.94 -6.99 9.43
N ALA A 415 -2.80 -6.05 9.05
CA ALA A 415 -3.26 -5.81 7.67
C ALA A 415 -2.09 -5.63 6.69
N ILE A 416 -1.93 -6.59 5.77
CA ILE A 416 -0.97 -6.50 4.67
C ILE A 416 -1.52 -5.54 3.61
N ARG A 417 -0.72 -4.54 3.21
CA ARG A 417 -1.05 -3.68 2.07
C ARG A 417 -1.23 -4.51 0.80
N VAL A 418 -2.44 -4.57 0.28
CA VAL A 418 -2.73 -5.20 -1.02
C VAL A 418 -2.41 -4.19 -2.13
N THR A 419 -1.43 -4.50 -2.97
CA THR A 419 -1.08 -3.72 -4.17
C THR A 419 -1.57 -4.46 -5.42
N ASP A 420 -1.70 -3.77 -6.56
CA ASP A 420 -2.16 -4.42 -7.82
C ASP A 420 -1.32 -5.63 -8.20
N GLN A 421 -0.02 -5.57 -7.96
CA GLN A 421 0.93 -6.64 -8.23
C GLN A 421 0.70 -7.82 -7.28
N LEU A 422 0.47 -7.54 -5.99
CA LEU A 422 0.06 -8.55 -5.01
C LEU A 422 -1.29 -9.18 -5.42
N SER A 423 -2.28 -8.38 -5.80
CA SER A 423 -3.57 -8.84 -6.32
C SER A 423 -3.44 -9.68 -7.58
N MET A 424 -2.52 -9.32 -8.49
CA MET A 424 -2.22 -10.09 -9.69
C MET A 424 -1.65 -11.47 -9.33
N PHE A 425 -0.72 -11.54 -8.38
CA PHE A 425 -0.18 -12.83 -7.92
C PHE A 425 -1.25 -13.69 -7.25
N LEU A 426 -2.13 -13.10 -6.43
CA LEU A 426 -3.26 -13.82 -5.84
C LEU A 426 -4.19 -14.41 -6.93
N LYS A 427 -4.55 -13.60 -7.94
CA LYS A 427 -5.36 -14.05 -9.08
C LYS A 427 -4.67 -15.17 -9.89
N ALA A 428 -3.39 -15.00 -10.20
CA ALA A 428 -2.61 -15.96 -10.99
C ALA A 428 -2.45 -17.31 -10.29
N ALA A 429 -2.39 -17.32 -8.96
CA ALA A 429 -2.33 -18.55 -8.16
C ALA A 429 -3.67 -19.32 -8.07
N ASN A 430 -4.67 -18.99 -8.89
CA ASN A 430 -6.04 -19.56 -8.85
C ASN A 430 -6.69 -19.50 -7.46
N ILE A 431 -6.34 -18.48 -6.68
CA ILE A 431 -7.01 -18.17 -5.43
C ILE A 431 -8.26 -17.37 -5.76
N THR A 432 -9.34 -18.06 -6.11
CA THR A 432 -10.68 -17.45 -6.13
C THR A 432 -11.26 -17.35 -4.71
N ASP A 433 -10.86 -18.27 -3.81
CA ASP A 433 -11.44 -18.55 -2.49
C ASP A 433 -10.46 -18.49 -1.29
N LEU A 434 -9.44 -17.63 -1.30
CA LEU A 434 -9.02 -17.06 -0.01
C LEU A 434 -9.78 -15.75 0.21
N SER A 435 -10.39 -15.64 1.37
CA SER A 435 -10.86 -14.41 2.01
C SER A 435 -9.68 -13.46 2.27
N LEU A 436 -9.13 -12.90 1.20
CA LEU A 436 -8.41 -11.63 1.21
C LEU A 436 -9.36 -10.56 0.68
N PRO A 437 -9.37 -9.35 1.28
CA PRO A 437 -10.42 -8.35 1.08
C PRO A 437 -10.50 -7.94 -0.40
N LYS A 438 -11.53 -8.43 -1.09
CA LYS A 438 -11.91 -7.98 -2.42
C LYS A 438 -12.91 -6.86 -2.29
N ARG A 439 -12.61 -5.71 -2.91
CA ARG A 439 -13.65 -4.88 -3.51
C ARG A 439 -13.23 -4.55 -4.93
N LEU A 440 -14.10 -4.89 -5.87
CA LEU A 440 -14.52 -4.04 -6.99
C LEU A 440 -15.60 -4.81 -7.74
N ASP A 441 -16.83 -4.31 -7.66
CA ASP A 441 -17.75 -4.41 -8.78
C ASP A 441 -18.27 -3.01 -9.11
N SER A 442 -18.39 -2.76 -10.42
CA SER A 442 -18.55 -1.45 -11.04
C SER A 442 -20.02 -1.11 -11.26
N GLY A 443 -20.48 -0.01 -10.64
CA GLY A 443 -21.73 0.62 -11.04
C GLY A 443 -22.57 1.10 -9.87
N GLN A 444 -22.23 2.27 -9.32
CA GLN A 444 -23.18 3.34 -8.96
C GLN A 444 -22.40 4.54 -8.38
N SER A 445 -22.73 5.72 -8.89
CA SER A 445 -22.19 7.01 -8.44
C SER A 445 -22.60 7.30 -7.00
N PHE A 446 -21.64 7.29 -6.08
CA PHE A 446 -21.77 7.95 -4.79
C PHE A 446 -20.73 9.08 -4.69
N SER A 447 -21.17 10.21 -4.15
CA SER A 447 -20.39 11.44 -3.94
C SER A 447 -19.13 11.17 -3.08
N PRO A 448 -18.05 11.96 -3.26
CA PRO A 448 -16.73 11.66 -2.71
C PRO A 448 -16.73 11.60 -1.18
N VAL A 449 -16.24 10.49 -0.65
CA VAL A 449 -15.91 10.30 0.77
C VAL A 449 -14.60 11.02 1.07
N PRO A 450 -14.47 11.80 2.15
CA PRO A 450 -13.17 12.34 2.58
C PRO A 450 -12.27 11.22 3.14
N GLU A 451 -11.18 10.89 2.45
CA GLU A 451 -10.06 10.09 3.00
C GLU A 451 -9.21 10.91 4.01
N PHE A 452 -9.81 11.34 5.12
CA PHE A 452 -9.07 11.96 6.22
C PHE A 452 -9.65 11.48 7.55
N HIS A 453 -9.04 10.47 8.17
CA HIS A 453 -9.13 10.32 9.62
C HIS A 453 -8.02 11.15 10.27
N PHE A 454 -8.23 11.62 11.50
CA PHE A 454 -7.26 12.41 12.25
C PHE A 454 -7.04 11.81 13.65
N TYR A 455 -5.97 12.26 14.29
CA TYR A 455 -5.60 11.86 15.64
C TYR A 455 -5.41 13.11 16.48
N ASP A 456 -6.17 13.26 17.57
CA ASP A 456 -5.88 14.27 18.58
C ASP A 456 -4.69 13.80 19.43
N GLN A 457 -3.82 14.71 19.87
CA GLN A 457 -2.68 14.36 20.72
C GLN A 457 -3.11 14.20 22.17
N LEU A 458 -2.63 13.15 22.83
CA LEU A 458 -2.74 12.99 24.29
C LEU A 458 -1.73 13.92 24.98
N ALA A 459 -1.92 14.19 26.27
CA ALA A 459 -1.08 15.11 27.06
C ALA A 459 0.41 14.72 27.11
N ASN A 460 0.75 13.46 26.84
CA ASN A 460 2.11 12.94 26.77
C ASN A 460 2.72 13.00 25.35
N GLY A 461 2.02 13.57 24.37
CA GLY A 461 2.45 13.72 22.98
C GLY A 461 2.21 12.51 22.07
N THR A 462 1.65 11.41 22.56
CA THR A 462 1.28 10.26 21.71
C THR A 462 -0.08 10.49 21.04
N PRO A 463 -0.34 9.93 19.85
CA PRO A 463 -1.67 10.04 19.21
C PRO A 463 -2.74 9.31 20.04
N GLY A 464 -3.92 9.93 20.15
CA GLY A 464 -5.14 9.30 20.67
C GLY A 464 -5.81 8.40 19.62
N PRO A 465 -7.06 7.99 19.83
CA PRO A 465 -7.81 7.18 18.87
C PRO A 465 -8.04 7.88 17.52
N ALA A 466 -8.10 7.10 16.44
CA ALA A 466 -8.40 7.62 15.11
C ALA A 466 -9.85 8.06 14.99
N MET A 467 -10.07 9.28 14.51
CA MET A 467 -11.38 9.91 14.36
C MET A 467 -11.67 10.22 12.90
N GLN A 468 -12.86 9.85 12.44
CA GLN A 468 -13.37 10.09 11.10
C GLN A 468 -14.39 11.23 11.13
N PRO A 469 -14.17 12.36 10.42
CA PRO A 469 -15.16 13.40 10.21
C PRO A 469 -16.42 12.83 9.57
N ILE A 470 -17.57 13.09 10.19
CA ILE A 470 -18.89 12.70 9.69
C ILE A 470 -19.57 13.96 9.13
N PRO A 471 -20.00 13.96 7.86
CA PRO A 471 -20.66 15.12 7.27
C PRO A 471 -22.01 15.38 7.95
N THR A 472 -22.44 16.63 7.96
CA THR A 472 -23.83 16.97 8.31
C THR A 472 -24.78 16.44 7.24
N GLY A 473 -26.01 16.10 7.61
CA GLY A 473 -27.01 15.68 6.63
C GLY A 473 -28.30 15.21 7.27
N GLU A 474 -29.16 14.62 6.44
CA GLU A 474 -30.46 14.08 6.87
C GLU A 474 -30.58 12.64 6.42
N PHE A 475 -31.26 11.82 7.21
CA PHE A 475 -31.54 10.43 6.88
C PHE A 475 -32.86 9.95 7.47
N LEU A 476 -33.27 8.75 7.04
CA LEU A 476 -34.39 8.04 7.62
C LEU A 476 -33.86 7.07 8.69
N MET A 477 -34.16 7.37 9.95
CA MET A 477 -33.81 6.53 11.10
C MET A 477 -34.89 5.48 11.34
N GLY A 478 -34.47 4.25 11.63
CA GLY A 478 -35.35 3.10 11.81
C GLY A 478 -35.62 2.30 10.53
N ALA A 479 -36.39 1.22 10.68
CA ALA A 479 -36.66 0.28 9.61
C ALA A 479 -37.94 0.63 8.83
N PRO A 480 -37.98 0.39 7.50
CA PRO A 480 -39.21 0.46 6.71
C PRO A 480 -40.32 -0.43 7.29
N GLU A 481 -41.59 -0.02 7.20
CA GLU A 481 -42.74 -0.66 7.88
C GLU A 481 -42.91 -2.18 7.66
N ALA A 482 -42.32 -2.76 6.60
CA ALA A 482 -42.37 -4.19 6.29
C ALA A 482 -41.17 -5.00 6.79
N THR A 483 -40.17 -4.38 7.42
CA THR A 483 -38.91 -5.03 7.86
C THR A 483 -38.47 -4.52 9.24
N GLY A 484 -37.56 -5.25 9.90
CA GLY A 484 -37.04 -4.87 11.22
C GLY A 484 -37.97 -5.25 12.38
N ASP A 485 -37.47 -5.00 13.59
CA ASP A 485 -38.17 -5.29 14.84
C ASP A 485 -39.04 -4.12 15.31
N LYS A 486 -39.99 -4.38 16.21
CA LYS A 486 -41.01 -3.39 16.64
C LYS A 486 -40.40 -2.09 17.20
N ASN A 487 -39.24 -2.19 17.83
CA ASN A 487 -38.49 -1.08 18.41
C ASN A 487 -37.73 -0.24 17.36
N GLU A 488 -37.65 -0.71 16.12
CA GLU A 488 -37.05 0.01 14.98
C GLU A 488 -38.05 0.93 14.27
N HIS A 489 -39.29 1.03 14.77
CA HIS A 489 -40.39 1.79 14.16
C HIS A 489 -40.94 2.89 15.08
N PRO A 490 -41.64 3.91 14.52
CA PRO A 490 -41.76 4.22 13.10
C PRO A 490 -40.45 4.74 12.51
N GLN A 491 -40.27 4.52 11.20
CA GLN A 491 -39.21 5.19 10.47
C GLN A 491 -39.51 6.70 10.43
N HIS A 492 -38.52 7.53 10.71
CA HIS A 492 -38.70 8.99 10.82
C HIS A 492 -37.46 9.73 10.30
N HIS A 493 -37.65 11.00 9.97
CA HIS A 493 -36.56 11.87 9.51
C HIS A 493 -35.75 12.38 10.70
N VAL A 494 -34.42 12.26 10.58
CA VAL A 494 -33.47 12.83 11.52
C VAL A 494 -32.47 13.70 10.76
N ARG A 495 -32.20 14.89 11.30
CA ARG A 495 -31.24 15.85 10.76
C ARG A 495 -30.04 15.98 11.68
N ILE A 496 -28.87 15.61 11.18
CA ILE A 496 -27.56 15.88 11.81
C ILE A 496 -27.11 17.27 11.34
N ALA A 497 -27.35 18.28 12.17
CA ALA A 497 -27.05 19.68 11.83
C ALA A 497 -25.62 20.08 12.18
N THR A 498 -25.05 19.47 13.21
CA THR A 498 -23.71 19.78 13.71
C THR A 498 -22.69 18.78 13.18
N PRO A 499 -21.59 19.22 12.54
CA PRO A 499 -20.54 18.29 12.15
C PRO A 499 -19.88 17.71 13.41
N PHE A 500 -19.56 16.43 13.36
CA PHE A 500 -18.86 15.74 14.43
C PHE A 500 -17.90 14.72 13.82
N ALA A 501 -17.05 14.12 14.64
CA ALA A 501 -16.22 13.00 14.24
C ALA A 501 -16.60 11.76 15.04
N LEU A 502 -16.55 10.59 14.40
CA LEU A 502 -16.78 9.30 15.04
C LEU A 502 -15.51 8.47 14.98
N GLY A 503 -15.27 7.62 15.98
CA GLY A 503 -14.13 6.72 15.99
C GLY A 503 -14.12 5.86 14.73
N THR A 504 -13.01 5.88 13.99
CA THR A 504 -12.83 5.08 12.77
C THR A 504 -13.05 3.59 13.05
N TRP A 505 -12.66 3.19 14.27
CA TRP A 505 -12.85 1.85 14.83
C TRP A 505 -13.54 1.94 16.20
N LEU A 506 -13.98 0.78 16.67
CA LEU A 506 -14.27 0.53 18.09
C LEU A 506 -13.03 0.83 18.95
N VAL A 507 -13.24 1.27 20.19
CA VAL A 507 -12.15 1.48 21.15
C VAL A 507 -11.48 0.13 21.44
N THR A 508 -10.17 0.08 21.28
CA THR A 508 -9.36 -1.14 21.41
C THR A 508 -8.93 -1.39 22.85
N PHE A 509 -8.48 -2.61 23.14
CA PHE A 509 -7.86 -2.91 24.42
C PHE A 509 -6.56 -2.12 24.66
N ASP A 510 -5.76 -1.83 23.63
CA ASP A 510 -4.56 -0.99 23.80
C ASP A 510 -4.92 0.43 24.27
N GLU A 511 -5.92 1.03 23.62
CA GLU A 511 -6.41 2.37 23.97
C GLU A 511 -7.06 2.40 25.36
N PHE A 512 -7.86 1.39 25.70
CA PHE A 512 -8.50 1.29 27.01
C PHE A 512 -7.49 0.96 28.13
N ASP A 513 -6.44 0.20 27.83
CA ASP A 513 -5.38 -0.11 28.79
C ASP A 513 -4.57 1.13 29.18
N CYS A 514 -4.40 2.09 28.26
CA CYS A 514 -3.83 3.40 28.58
C CYS A 514 -4.68 4.14 29.63
N PHE A 515 -6.01 4.11 29.49
CA PHE A 515 -6.93 4.67 30.47
C PHE A 515 -6.84 3.96 31.82
N CYS A 516 -6.84 2.62 31.84
CA CYS A 516 -6.66 1.84 33.07
C CYS A 516 -5.34 2.17 33.77
N ALA A 517 -4.24 2.24 33.03
CA ALA A 517 -2.92 2.56 33.56
C ALA A 517 -2.88 4.00 34.13
N ALA A 518 -3.49 4.97 33.45
CA ALA A 518 -3.50 6.36 33.87
C ALA A 518 -4.38 6.63 35.10
N THR A 519 -5.44 5.84 35.29
CA THR A 519 -6.43 6.04 36.37
C THR A 519 -6.30 5.05 37.52
N GLY A 520 -5.46 4.03 37.39
CA GLY A 520 -5.35 2.94 38.37
C GLY A 520 -6.53 1.97 38.34
N ARG A 521 -7.37 2.02 37.30
CA ARG A 521 -8.54 1.16 37.17
C ARG A 521 -8.14 -0.26 36.78
N GLN A 522 -8.89 -1.25 37.25
CA GLN A 522 -8.67 -2.64 36.86
C GLN A 522 -8.95 -2.82 35.36
N LYS A 523 -8.08 -3.56 34.69
CA LYS A 523 -8.26 -3.91 33.28
C LYS A 523 -9.42 -4.90 33.12
N PRO A 524 -10.34 -4.68 32.16
CA PRO A 524 -11.40 -5.64 31.88
C PRO A 524 -10.80 -6.94 31.31
N SER A 525 -11.46 -8.06 31.58
CA SER A 525 -11.09 -9.37 31.04
C SER A 525 -11.16 -9.35 29.50
N ASP A 526 -10.18 -9.95 28.84
CA ASP A 526 -10.18 -10.20 27.40
C ASP A 526 -10.72 -11.58 27.03
N GLN A 527 -11.31 -12.30 28.00
CA GLN A 527 -11.82 -13.67 27.85
C GLN A 527 -10.75 -14.68 27.37
N GLY A 528 -9.46 -14.34 27.47
CA GLY A 528 -8.37 -15.14 26.91
C GLY A 528 -8.26 -15.10 25.37
N TRP A 529 -9.02 -14.22 24.70
CA TRP A 529 -9.01 -14.05 23.24
C TRP A 529 -7.85 -13.20 22.72
N GLY A 530 -7.11 -12.60 23.65
CA GLY A 530 -6.05 -11.63 23.40
C GLY A 530 -6.53 -10.19 23.51
N ARG A 531 -5.58 -9.30 23.79
CA ARG A 531 -5.79 -7.84 23.91
C ARG A 531 -5.40 -7.13 22.60
N LYS A 532 -4.74 -5.98 22.72
CA LYS A 532 -4.24 -5.14 21.63
C LYS A 532 -5.35 -4.45 20.82
N ARG A 533 -5.26 -4.54 19.50
CA ARG A 533 -6.19 -4.05 18.47
C ARG A 533 -7.58 -4.71 18.46
N ARG A 534 -7.88 -5.65 19.36
CA ARG A 534 -9.25 -6.16 19.55
C ARG A 534 -10.11 -5.09 20.24
N PRO A 535 -11.40 -4.99 19.92
CA PRO A 535 -12.29 -4.07 20.62
C PRO A 535 -12.30 -4.44 22.10
N VAL A 536 -12.29 -3.41 22.96
CA VAL A 536 -12.47 -3.62 24.39
C VAL A 536 -13.85 -4.21 24.62
N ILE A 537 -13.88 -5.30 25.39
CA ILE A 537 -15.11 -5.99 25.80
C ILE A 537 -15.17 -6.09 27.32
N ASN A 538 -16.31 -6.51 27.83
CA ASN A 538 -16.58 -6.53 29.27
C ASN A 538 -16.43 -5.14 29.91
N VAL A 539 -16.94 -4.12 29.23
CA VAL A 539 -17.03 -2.74 29.74
C VAL A 539 -18.49 -2.34 29.90
N SER A 540 -18.80 -1.71 31.04
CA SER A 540 -20.12 -1.14 31.29
C SER A 540 -20.28 0.19 30.56
N TRP A 541 -21.52 0.67 30.44
CA TRP A 541 -21.80 2.00 29.89
C TRP A 541 -21.05 3.09 30.66
N GLN A 542 -21.03 3.00 32.00
CA GLN A 542 -20.30 3.95 32.83
C GLN A 542 -18.78 3.90 32.56
N ASP A 543 -18.22 2.72 32.29
CA ASP A 543 -16.81 2.61 31.94
C ASP A 543 -16.46 3.35 30.65
N ALA A 544 -17.34 3.26 29.66
CA ALA A 544 -17.21 3.97 28.39
C ALA A 544 -17.33 5.50 28.58
N VAL A 545 -18.26 5.97 29.41
CA VAL A 545 -18.41 7.38 29.76
C VAL A 545 -17.17 7.90 30.49
N ASP A 546 -16.65 7.15 31.47
CA ASP A 546 -15.45 7.53 32.21
C ASP A 546 -14.22 7.61 31.28
N TYR A 547 -14.13 6.68 30.32
CA TYR A 547 -13.10 6.70 29.28
C TYR A 547 -13.19 7.96 28.42
N CYS A 548 -14.39 8.31 27.94
CA CYS A 548 -14.62 9.53 27.15
C CYS A 548 -14.23 10.80 27.94
N ALA A 549 -14.62 10.87 29.22
CA ALA A 549 -14.26 11.99 30.10
C ALA A 549 -12.75 12.07 30.36
N TRP A 550 -12.07 10.92 30.51
CA TRP A 550 -10.62 10.89 30.60
C TRP A 550 -9.95 11.35 29.31
N LEU A 551 -10.38 10.84 28.16
CA LEU A 551 -9.81 11.21 26.86
C LEU A 551 -10.02 12.69 26.55
N SER A 552 -11.17 13.25 26.95
CA SER A 552 -11.43 14.69 26.85
C SER A 552 -10.42 15.52 27.63
N ARG A 553 -10.05 15.08 28.84
CA ARG A 553 -9.01 15.74 29.64
C ARG A 553 -7.61 15.57 29.06
N GLN A 554 -7.34 14.44 28.39
CA GLN A 554 -6.03 14.19 27.78
C GLN A 554 -5.79 15.02 26.53
N THR A 555 -6.85 15.27 25.75
CA THR A 555 -6.75 15.91 24.43
C THR A 555 -7.14 17.39 24.45
N GLY A 556 -7.94 17.81 25.45
CA GLY A 556 -8.56 19.14 25.47
C GLY A 556 -9.77 19.26 24.55
N HIS A 557 -10.20 18.18 23.89
CA HIS A 557 -11.38 18.13 23.03
C HIS A 557 -12.55 17.43 23.74
N HIS A 558 -13.78 17.67 23.30
CA HIS A 558 -14.96 17.07 23.91
C HIS A 558 -15.26 15.70 23.27
N TYR A 559 -14.85 14.63 23.95
CA TYR A 559 -15.15 13.25 23.61
C TYR A 559 -16.34 12.72 24.41
N ARG A 560 -17.22 11.98 23.74
CA ARG A 560 -18.43 11.38 24.32
C ARG A 560 -18.81 10.09 23.60
N LEU A 561 -19.81 9.39 24.12
CA LEU A 561 -20.52 8.38 23.32
C LEU A 561 -21.35 9.09 22.23
N PRO A 562 -21.52 8.49 21.04
CA PRO A 562 -22.44 9.02 20.06
C PRO A 562 -23.87 8.98 20.59
N SER A 563 -24.71 9.91 20.14
CA SER A 563 -26.15 9.67 20.20
C SER A 563 -26.50 8.51 19.26
N GLU A 564 -27.62 7.89 19.53
CA GLU A 564 -28.08 6.78 18.71
C GLU A 564 -28.39 7.23 17.28
N ALA A 565 -28.94 8.44 17.13
CA ALA A 565 -29.16 9.09 15.85
C ALA A 565 -27.86 9.27 15.06
N GLU A 566 -26.82 9.80 15.72
CA GLU A 566 -25.49 9.94 15.11
C GLU A 566 -24.89 8.60 14.70
N TRP A 567 -25.05 7.57 15.53
CA TRP A 567 -24.54 6.23 15.24
C TRP A 567 -25.23 5.64 14.01
N GLU A 568 -26.57 5.66 13.94
CA GLU A 568 -27.28 5.07 12.79
C GLU A 568 -27.03 5.85 11.51
N TYR A 569 -26.99 7.19 11.58
CA TYR A 569 -26.62 8.04 10.45
C TYR A 569 -25.26 7.64 9.88
N ALA A 570 -24.28 7.50 10.77
CA ALA A 570 -22.92 7.19 10.41
C ALA A 570 -22.76 5.75 9.92
N ALA A 571 -23.47 4.78 10.53
CA ALA A 571 -23.47 3.38 10.12
C ALA A 571 -24.07 3.18 8.72
N ARG A 572 -25.17 3.89 8.41
CA ARG A 572 -25.80 3.88 7.07
C ARG A 572 -24.96 4.57 6.01
N ALA A 573 -24.20 5.61 6.38
CA ALA A 573 -23.29 6.31 5.48
C ALA A 573 -23.91 6.69 4.13
N GLY A 574 -25.16 7.18 4.17
CA GLY A 574 -25.92 7.61 2.99
C GLY A 574 -26.77 6.53 2.32
N THR A 575 -26.71 5.27 2.73
CA THR A 575 -27.58 4.22 2.20
C THR A 575 -28.94 4.16 2.91
N ARG A 576 -29.92 3.55 2.25
CA ARG A 576 -31.27 3.26 2.79
C ARG A 576 -31.54 1.77 2.96
N THR A 577 -30.53 0.96 2.67
CA THR A 577 -30.59 -0.50 2.68
C THR A 577 -30.46 -1.04 4.11
N GLN A 578 -30.71 -2.34 4.30
CA GLN A 578 -30.61 -2.99 5.62
C GLN A 578 -29.20 -2.95 6.20
N TYR A 579 -28.19 -3.14 5.35
CA TYR A 579 -26.77 -2.97 5.66
C TYR A 579 -26.19 -1.85 4.81
N TRP A 580 -25.06 -1.26 5.19
CA TRP A 580 -24.42 -0.22 4.36
C TRP A 580 -23.98 -0.73 2.98
N TRP A 581 -23.92 -2.06 2.79
CA TRP A 581 -23.55 -2.69 1.53
C TRP A 581 -24.69 -3.24 0.67
N GLY A 582 -25.93 -3.22 1.16
CA GLY A 582 -27.06 -3.83 0.47
C GLY A 582 -28.15 -4.32 1.41
N ASP A 583 -29.17 -4.96 0.86
CA ASP A 583 -30.31 -5.48 1.62
C ASP A 583 -30.18 -6.96 2.02
N GLU A 584 -29.21 -7.67 1.43
CA GLU A 584 -28.98 -9.09 1.69
C GLU A 584 -27.68 -9.30 2.46
N PHE A 585 -27.71 -10.25 3.40
CA PHE A 585 -26.51 -10.77 4.04
C PHE A 585 -26.01 -11.98 3.24
N ASP A 586 -25.35 -11.69 2.13
CA ASP A 586 -24.87 -12.67 1.15
C ASP A 586 -23.38 -13.03 1.31
N ASP A 587 -22.65 -12.27 2.13
CA ASP A 587 -21.20 -12.32 2.22
C ASP A 587 -20.71 -12.11 3.67
N ALA A 588 -20.29 -13.21 4.29
CA ALA A 588 -19.72 -13.23 5.64
C ALA A 588 -18.38 -12.45 5.76
N SER A 589 -17.73 -12.08 4.65
CA SER A 589 -16.49 -11.29 4.69
C SER A 589 -16.71 -9.80 5.00
N ARG A 590 -17.94 -9.40 5.34
CA ARG A 590 -18.35 -8.00 5.59
C ARG A 590 -18.56 -7.67 7.06
N ALA A 591 -18.72 -8.67 7.92
CA ALA A 591 -18.92 -8.49 9.34
C ALA A 591 -18.52 -9.74 10.13
N ASN A 592 -18.12 -9.58 11.39
CA ASN A 592 -17.96 -10.69 12.33
C ASN A 592 -19.29 -10.94 13.06
N CYS A 593 -19.95 -12.06 12.81
CA CYS A 593 -21.23 -12.44 13.40
C CYS A 593 -21.47 -13.96 13.34
N ASP A 594 -22.54 -14.45 13.99
CA ASP A 594 -22.95 -15.86 13.95
C ASP A 594 -23.87 -16.11 12.75
N HIS A 595 -23.30 -16.51 11.61
CA HIS A 595 -24.04 -16.74 10.36
C HIS A 595 -24.33 -18.24 10.09
N GLY A 596 -24.19 -19.13 11.07
CA GLY A 596 -24.60 -20.54 10.98
C GLY A 596 -23.85 -21.41 9.95
N GLY A 597 -22.60 -21.07 9.60
CA GLY A 597 -21.72 -21.88 8.72
C GLY A 597 -20.98 -22.99 9.48
N ILE A 598 -20.49 -24.03 8.78
CA ILE A 598 -19.85 -25.22 9.38
C ILE A 598 -18.57 -24.87 10.17
N GLU A 599 -18.53 -25.31 11.45
CA GLU A 599 -17.40 -25.64 12.36
C GLU A 599 -16.12 -24.75 12.44
N SER A 600 -16.05 -23.59 11.79
CA SER A 600 -14.90 -22.66 11.93
C SER A 600 -15.18 -21.34 12.65
N ASP A 601 -16.37 -21.19 13.23
CA ASP A 601 -16.76 -19.98 13.99
C ASP A 601 -15.89 -19.86 15.25
N ILE A 602 -14.81 -19.09 15.15
CA ILE A 602 -14.10 -18.66 16.35
C ILE A 602 -15.05 -17.68 17.06
N ARG A 603 -15.76 -18.19 18.08
CA ARG A 603 -16.72 -17.48 18.94
C ARG A 603 -16.06 -16.40 19.80
N GLN A 604 -15.53 -15.37 19.14
CA GLN A 604 -14.82 -14.25 19.74
C GLN A 604 -14.82 -13.04 18.80
N THR A 605 -14.36 -11.90 19.31
CA THR A 605 -14.17 -10.69 18.50
C THR A 605 -13.17 -10.88 17.36
N SER A 606 -13.07 -9.94 16.44
CA SER A 606 -11.95 -9.83 15.49
C SER A 606 -11.09 -8.63 15.87
N LEU A 607 -9.92 -8.48 15.24
CA LEU A 607 -9.22 -7.20 15.28
C LEU A 607 -10.14 -6.12 14.67
N VAL A 608 -10.07 -4.90 15.20
CA VAL A 608 -10.82 -3.81 14.59
C VAL A 608 -10.30 -3.54 13.18
N GLY A 609 -11.21 -3.28 12.25
CA GLY A 609 -10.88 -3.05 10.85
C GLY A 609 -10.53 -4.30 10.04
N SER A 610 -10.86 -5.50 10.53
CA SER A 610 -10.73 -6.75 9.76
C SER A 610 -11.71 -6.83 8.58
N PHE A 611 -12.79 -6.06 8.62
CA PHE A 611 -13.84 -6.04 7.59
C PHE A 611 -13.82 -4.73 6.80
N PRO A 612 -14.37 -4.68 5.58
CA PRO A 612 -14.40 -3.45 4.79
C PRO A 612 -15.14 -2.30 5.51
N PRO A 613 -14.70 -1.04 5.35
CA PRO A 613 -15.40 0.10 5.93
C PRO A 613 -16.65 0.45 5.12
N ASN A 614 -17.59 1.12 5.79
CA ASN A 614 -18.75 1.73 5.14
C ASN A 614 -18.35 2.96 4.30
N PRO A 615 -19.26 3.53 3.50
CA PRO A 615 -18.97 4.72 2.70
C PRO A 615 -18.53 5.97 3.46
N PHE A 616 -18.61 6.04 4.79
CA PHE A 616 -18.04 7.15 5.56
C PHE A 616 -16.63 6.84 6.07
N GLY A 617 -16.08 5.65 5.77
CA GLY A 617 -14.76 5.22 6.23
C GLY A 617 -14.78 4.60 7.63
N LEU A 618 -15.96 4.26 8.16
CA LEU A 618 -16.11 3.63 9.46
C LEU A 618 -16.08 2.11 9.35
N PHE A 619 -15.34 1.48 10.25
CA PHE A 619 -15.21 0.03 10.33
C PHE A 619 -16.12 -0.55 11.41
N ASP A 620 -16.44 -1.83 11.26
CA ASP A 620 -17.14 -2.63 12.27
C ASP A 620 -18.49 -2.00 12.71
N THR A 621 -19.17 -1.26 11.82
CA THR A 621 -20.52 -0.71 12.08
C THR A 621 -21.62 -1.76 11.89
N ALA A 622 -21.21 -3.01 11.70
CA ALA A 622 -22.04 -4.21 11.64
C ALA A 622 -21.18 -5.39 12.14
N GLY A 623 -21.54 -5.94 13.29
CA GLY A 623 -20.86 -7.07 13.92
C GLY A 623 -19.68 -6.68 14.81
N ASN A 624 -18.86 -7.67 15.14
CA ASN A 624 -17.76 -7.62 16.11
C ASN A 624 -18.25 -7.42 17.56
N VAL A 625 -18.74 -6.25 17.95
CA VAL A 625 -19.34 -6.01 19.28
C VAL A 625 -20.48 -5.01 19.19
N TRP A 626 -21.49 -5.20 20.04
CA TRP A 626 -22.50 -4.18 20.30
C TRP A 626 -21.87 -2.93 20.88
N GLU A 627 -22.39 -1.78 20.51
CA GLU A 627 -21.80 -0.50 20.86
C GLU A 627 -22.70 0.35 21.72
N TRP A 628 -22.20 0.74 22.89
CA TRP A 628 -22.88 1.70 23.75
C TRP A 628 -23.11 3.05 23.05
N THR A 629 -24.35 3.54 23.14
CA THR A 629 -24.72 4.91 22.78
C THR A 629 -25.10 5.71 24.03
N ALA A 630 -25.25 7.02 23.91
CA ALA A 630 -25.62 7.88 25.02
C ALA A 630 -27.10 7.71 25.44
N ASP A 631 -27.95 7.24 24.54
CA ASP A 631 -29.41 7.27 24.66
C ASP A 631 -29.96 6.30 25.71
N CYS A 632 -31.03 6.73 26.39
CA CYS A 632 -31.83 5.87 27.22
C CYS A 632 -32.74 5.00 26.36
N TRP A 633 -33.02 3.78 26.80
CA TRP A 633 -33.89 2.91 26.05
C TRP A 633 -35.33 3.45 25.96
N HIS A 634 -35.88 3.39 24.75
CA HIS A 634 -37.31 3.58 24.45
C HIS A 634 -37.78 2.38 23.62
N ASP A 635 -39.02 1.95 23.85
CA ASP A 635 -39.55 0.73 23.21
C ASP A 635 -39.81 0.87 21.70
N ASN A 636 -39.79 2.09 21.17
CA ASN A 636 -40.01 2.44 19.77
C ASN A 636 -39.56 3.90 19.52
N TYR A 637 -39.73 4.42 18.30
CA TYR A 637 -39.40 5.79 17.90
C TYR A 637 -40.57 6.78 17.94
N GLN A 638 -41.69 6.46 18.60
CA GLN A 638 -42.77 7.43 18.75
C GLN A 638 -42.29 8.62 19.57
N ASN A 639 -42.28 9.80 18.95
CA ASN A 639 -41.74 11.04 19.52
C ASN A 639 -40.23 11.04 19.74
N ALA A 640 -39.49 10.24 18.97
CA ALA A 640 -38.03 10.33 18.93
C ALA A 640 -37.58 11.74 18.49
N PRO A 641 -36.44 12.25 19.02
CA PRO A 641 -35.87 13.51 18.56
C PRO A 641 -35.63 13.52 17.04
N PRO A 642 -35.97 14.61 16.33
CA PRO A 642 -35.77 14.69 14.88
C PRO A 642 -34.34 15.12 14.49
N ASP A 643 -33.40 15.10 15.42
CA ASP A 643 -32.03 15.60 15.25
C ASP A 643 -31.00 14.76 16.03
N GLU A 644 -29.75 15.21 16.09
CA GLU A 644 -28.65 14.52 16.78
C GLU A 644 -28.79 14.43 18.33
N THR A 645 -29.87 14.95 18.92
CA THR A 645 -30.05 15.00 20.39
C THR A 645 -30.15 13.61 21.02
N VAL A 646 -29.45 13.42 22.14
CA VAL A 646 -29.54 12.21 22.97
C VAL A 646 -30.94 12.09 23.59
N TRP A 647 -31.63 10.98 23.34
CA TRP A 647 -32.96 10.69 23.86
C TRP A 647 -32.90 10.25 25.33
N SER A 648 -33.37 11.10 26.25
CA SER A 648 -33.08 11.00 27.68
C SER A 648 -34.29 10.63 28.53
N GLU A 649 -34.10 10.55 29.85
CA GLU A 649 -35.18 10.34 30.83
C GLU A 649 -36.24 11.45 30.78
N LYS A 650 -35.85 12.68 30.39
CA LYS A 650 -36.78 13.81 30.29
C LYS A 650 -37.87 13.56 29.26
N GLU A 651 -37.60 12.71 28.28
CA GLU A 651 -38.51 12.26 27.24
C GLU A 651 -39.10 10.87 27.53
N LEU A 652 -39.13 10.47 28.81
CA LEU A 652 -39.69 9.21 29.34
C LEU A 652 -38.84 7.95 29.08
N GLY A 653 -37.54 8.11 28.80
CA GLY A 653 -36.62 7.01 28.56
C GLY A 653 -36.26 6.19 29.81
N HIS A 654 -36.08 4.88 29.63
CA HIS A 654 -35.67 3.97 30.69
C HIS A 654 -34.15 3.91 30.86
N CYS A 655 -33.54 4.94 31.47
CA CYS A 655 -32.07 5.05 31.57
C CYS A 655 -31.36 4.00 32.44
N THR A 656 -32.11 3.12 33.12
CA THR A 656 -31.55 1.90 33.72
C THR A 656 -31.00 0.95 32.65
N HIS A 657 -31.45 1.12 31.39
CA HIS A 657 -30.91 0.47 30.21
C HIS A 657 -30.49 1.52 29.18
N ARG A 658 -29.40 1.22 28.48
CA ARG A 658 -28.86 2.09 27.43
C ARG A 658 -28.95 1.38 26.10
N VAL A 659 -29.17 2.15 25.05
CA VAL A 659 -29.27 1.61 23.70
C VAL A 659 -27.88 1.16 23.23
N VAL A 660 -27.84 0.00 22.59
CA VAL A 660 -26.68 -0.48 21.86
C VAL A 660 -27.00 -0.70 20.39
N ARG A 661 -25.97 -0.55 19.55
CA ARG A 661 -26.08 -0.64 18.10
C ARG A 661 -25.03 -1.56 17.46
N GLY A 662 -25.33 -2.07 16.26
CA GLY A 662 -24.38 -2.74 15.37
C GLY A 662 -24.33 -4.26 15.41
N GLY A 663 -24.88 -4.93 16.42
CA GLY A 663 -24.72 -6.38 16.57
C GLY A 663 -23.31 -6.77 17.00
N SER A 664 -23.07 -8.06 17.26
CA SER A 664 -21.78 -8.58 17.69
C SER A 664 -21.37 -9.88 17.00
N TRP A 665 -20.18 -10.37 17.32
CA TRP A 665 -19.64 -11.64 16.86
C TRP A 665 -20.55 -12.86 17.11
N ASN A 666 -21.49 -12.77 18.06
CA ASN A 666 -22.38 -13.88 18.42
C ASN A 666 -23.84 -13.71 17.99
N ASN A 667 -24.14 -12.62 17.29
CA ASN A 667 -25.49 -12.31 16.86
C ASN A 667 -25.72 -12.80 15.44
N ASP A 668 -26.97 -13.14 15.12
CA ASP A 668 -27.30 -13.52 13.76
C ASP A 668 -27.35 -12.29 12.83
N PRO A 669 -27.19 -12.47 11.50
CA PRO A 669 -27.17 -11.36 10.55
C PRO A 669 -28.33 -10.36 10.66
N LYS A 670 -29.51 -10.77 11.16
CA LYS A 670 -30.65 -9.87 11.33
C LYS A 670 -30.35 -8.78 12.35
N GLU A 671 -29.56 -9.07 13.37
CA GLU A 671 -29.25 -8.10 14.41
C GLU A 671 -28.13 -7.13 13.99
N LEU A 672 -27.51 -7.33 12.83
CA LEU A 672 -26.47 -6.48 12.25
C LEU A 672 -27.01 -5.37 11.33
N ARG A 673 -28.33 -5.32 11.08
CA ARG A 673 -28.93 -4.24 10.27
C ARG A 673 -28.57 -2.88 10.88
N SER A 674 -28.40 -1.85 10.04
CA SER A 674 -28.08 -0.51 10.53
C SER A 674 -29.15 0.05 11.48
N SER A 675 -30.43 -0.31 11.29
CA SER A 675 -31.52 0.08 12.19
C SER A 675 -31.68 -0.81 13.43
N SER A 676 -30.98 -1.96 13.49
CA SER A 676 -31.06 -2.88 14.62
C SER A 676 -30.60 -2.20 15.90
N ARG A 677 -31.34 -2.41 16.97
CA ARG A 677 -31.13 -1.80 18.29
C ARG A 677 -31.52 -2.80 19.36
N ASP A 678 -30.73 -2.83 20.42
CA ASP A 678 -31.04 -3.56 21.64
C ASP A 678 -30.69 -2.71 22.87
N ARG A 679 -30.93 -3.25 24.06
CA ARG A 679 -30.68 -2.59 25.34
C ARG A 679 -29.94 -3.49 26.31
N TYR A 680 -29.03 -2.89 27.06
CA TYR A 680 -28.39 -3.55 28.18
C TYR A 680 -28.41 -2.67 29.44
N PRO A 681 -28.39 -3.27 30.65
CA PRO A 681 -28.36 -2.51 31.89
C PRO A 681 -27.17 -1.56 31.94
N ALA A 682 -27.41 -0.30 32.33
CA ALA A 682 -26.38 0.73 32.39
C ALA A 682 -25.33 0.46 33.50
N SER A 683 -25.70 -0.28 34.54
CA SER A 683 -24.88 -0.49 35.75
C SER A 683 -24.62 -1.97 36.05
N GLY A 684 -23.38 -2.28 36.42
CA GLY A 684 -23.03 -3.50 37.17
C GLY A 684 -22.92 -4.79 36.37
N VAL A 685 -23.26 -4.80 35.08
CA VAL A 685 -23.13 -5.98 34.22
C VAL A 685 -22.28 -5.66 33.00
N THR A 686 -21.33 -6.52 32.72
CA THR A 686 -20.41 -6.43 31.58
C THR A 686 -20.51 -7.72 30.77
N TYR A 687 -20.58 -7.61 29.45
CA TYR A 687 -20.70 -8.77 28.57
C TYR A 687 -19.54 -8.80 27.56
N GLY A 688 -19.12 -10.01 27.17
CA GLY A 688 -18.04 -10.23 26.19
C GLY A 688 -18.39 -9.85 24.75
N LEU A 689 -19.58 -9.29 24.55
CA LEU A 689 -20.14 -8.84 23.27
C LEU A 689 -20.39 -7.33 23.24
N LEU A 690 -20.12 -6.61 24.35
CA LEU A 690 -20.34 -5.16 24.45
C LEU A 690 -19.02 -4.39 24.49
N GLY A 691 -18.90 -3.41 23.60
CA GLY A 691 -17.85 -2.41 23.56
C GLY A 691 -18.45 -1.03 23.26
N PHE A 692 -17.66 -0.14 22.67
CA PHE A 692 -18.13 1.19 22.27
C PHE A 692 -17.19 1.84 21.25
N ARG A 693 -17.69 2.86 20.57
CA ARG A 693 -16.89 3.81 19.79
C ARG A 693 -17.09 5.24 20.29
N LEU A 694 -16.18 6.11 19.89
CA LEU A 694 -16.14 7.51 20.34
C LEU A 694 -16.89 8.42 19.37
N ALA A 695 -17.48 9.48 19.91
CA ALA A 695 -17.83 10.69 19.18
C ALA A 695 -17.01 11.87 19.73
N ARG A 696 -16.66 12.81 18.87
CA ARG A 696 -15.93 14.04 19.22
C ARG A 696 -16.50 15.23 18.45
N GLU A 697 -16.79 16.30 19.16
CA GLU A 697 -17.26 17.56 18.58
C GLU A 697 -16.10 18.34 17.94
N PHE A 698 -16.37 19.15 16.90
CA PHE A 698 -15.32 19.88 16.19
C PHE A 698 -14.71 21.04 16.96
#